data_AF-A0A8H3HCV0-F1
#
_entry.id   AF-A0A8H3HCV0-F1
#
_cell.length_a   1.000
_cell.length_b   1.000
_cell.length_c   1.000
_cell.angle_alpha   90.00
_cell.angle_beta   90.00
_cell.angle_gamma   90.00
#
_symmetry.space_group_name_H-M   'P 1'
#
loop_
_entity.id
_entity.type
_entity.pdbx_description
1 polymer ?
#
loop_
_entity_poly.entity_id
_entity_poly.type
_entity_poly.pdbx_seq_one_letter_code
_entity_poly.pdbx_strand_id
1 'polypeptide(L)'
;MSSTEESAAPAAGPSATPKKPITIITIGMAGSGKTTFVQRITSYLRSTASSTTDAPRPPYVINLDPAVANVPFEANIDIRDTVDYKEVMKQYNLGPNGGILTSLNLFTTKFDQVLSLVEKRSSEVDYIVLDTPGQIEIFTWSASGAILTDAMAAAGPACLAYIIDTPRILYKTRLPFIIVFNKTDVTPHEFAVEWMSDFEAFQAALASREHRDADGEPTYMSSLMNSMSLVLDEFYRHLKPVGVSSATGAGVKDFFKAVDEAREEYEKNYKPELEKLKKERDDKLAATKQDSVDRLMKDLAVDKERAQSSNPHWTGRENPYLDKWADAGEDDDDEPVINFRGGSRPRAGISRSRDDGEIDDDENREYDVDEEDDIVDRDDDVDTGMRENLKRASRGQQGGGSFETEAGLSQTPADVIYMPECQCGACTQQTRIVTTAPFSLLILGATGEMGITLTRKALEAGHIVTVYVRNPAKLPEDIASHESIIVVKGELTDEDSLRHAIRHTHAILSNLGPGTTPSHFPGAHPSNLPLAKAYSLILRIMKEPEVECKRIILLGTVSIPDPNDKRDLAIWTLVQGIKLTAYDAYADEVAIGETVRREGDGIEWTIVRVPLLTRSENEAVVAGYVGAPKLGTYVSRSGFAAFCLSELSRRQWVLKAPMIASK
;
A
#
# COMPACT_ATOMS: atom_id res chain seq x y z
N MET A 1 76.47 -24.87 -23.83
CA MET A 1 75.29 -25.66 -23.41
C MET A 1 75.22 -25.62 -21.89
N SER A 2 74.27 -24.91 -21.33
CA SER A 2 73.66 -25.18 -20.02
C SER A 2 72.45 -24.27 -19.90
N SER A 3 71.25 -24.84 -19.81
CA SER A 3 70.04 -24.09 -19.46
C SER A 3 70.09 -23.77 -17.97
N THR A 4 69.79 -22.53 -17.59
CA THR A 4 69.52 -22.17 -16.19
C THR A 4 68.16 -22.73 -15.80
N GLU A 5 68.11 -23.54 -14.75
CA GLU A 5 66.87 -24.12 -14.24
C GLU A 5 66.01 -23.04 -13.56
N GLU A 6 64.74 -22.98 -13.92
CA GLU A 6 63.79 -22.00 -13.41
C GLU A 6 63.16 -22.52 -12.11
N SER A 7 63.60 -21.98 -10.98
CA SER A 7 63.14 -22.41 -9.66
C SER A 7 61.68 -22.02 -9.43
N ALA A 8 60.76 -22.99 -9.52
CA ALA A 8 59.34 -22.78 -9.29
C ALA A 8 59.04 -22.14 -7.92
N ALA A 9 58.20 -21.10 -7.93
CA ALA A 9 57.67 -20.49 -6.71
C ALA A 9 56.70 -21.46 -5.99
N PRO A 10 56.59 -21.40 -4.65
CA PRO A 10 55.63 -22.23 -3.93
C PRO A 10 54.19 -21.87 -4.33
N ALA A 11 53.38 -22.90 -4.59
CA ALA A 11 51.98 -22.70 -4.95
C ALA A 11 51.22 -21.99 -3.82
N ALA A 12 50.55 -20.88 -4.16
CA ALA A 12 49.65 -20.21 -3.23
C ALA A 12 48.49 -21.15 -2.85
N GLY A 13 48.11 -21.15 -1.58
CA GLY A 13 46.89 -21.82 -1.12
C GLY A 13 45.64 -21.24 -1.78
N PRO A 14 44.48 -21.93 -1.70
CA PRO A 14 43.25 -21.46 -2.32
C PRO A 14 42.91 -20.06 -1.80
N SER A 15 42.82 -19.10 -2.72
CA SER A 15 42.53 -17.70 -2.40
C SER A 15 41.15 -17.59 -1.78
N ALA A 16 41.10 -17.33 -0.47
CA ALA A 16 39.84 -17.06 0.22
C ALA A 16 39.15 -15.87 -0.47
N THR A 17 37.90 -16.07 -0.90
CA THR A 17 37.09 -15.00 -1.48
C THR A 17 36.92 -13.88 -0.44
N PRO A 18 37.10 -12.60 -0.81
CA PRO A 18 37.02 -11.49 0.15
C PRO A 18 35.68 -11.49 0.87
N LYS A 19 35.72 -11.52 2.22
CA LYS A 19 34.53 -11.58 3.09
C LYS A 19 33.69 -10.33 2.84
N LYS A 20 32.44 -10.49 2.38
CA LYS A 20 31.53 -9.35 2.23
C LYS A 20 31.19 -8.75 3.61
N PRO A 21 30.97 -7.42 3.70
CA PRO A 21 30.46 -6.81 4.91
C PRO A 21 29.11 -7.40 5.29
N ILE A 22 28.77 -7.38 6.58
CA ILE A 22 27.43 -7.73 7.03
C ILE A 22 26.60 -6.46 7.28
N THR A 23 25.41 -6.42 6.70
CA THR A 23 24.45 -5.33 6.85
C THR A 23 23.56 -5.60 8.06
N ILE A 24 23.69 -4.77 9.09
CA ILE A 24 22.86 -4.76 10.29
C ILE A 24 21.73 -3.76 10.06
N ILE A 25 20.53 -4.28 9.83
CA ILE A 25 19.32 -3.45 9.71
C ILE A 25 18.67 -3.36 11.09
N THR A 26 18.67 -2.19 11.70
CA THR A 26 18.04 -2.00 13.02
C THR A 26 16.58 -1.61 12.85
N ILE A 27 15.67 -2.31 13.53
CA ILE A 27 14.22 -2.03 13.54
C ILE A 27 13.70 -2.13 14.98
N GLY A 28 12.50 -1.61 15.25
CA GLY A 28 11.96 -1.57 16.62
C GLY A 28 10.92 -0.48 16.77
N MET A 29 10.15 -0.51 17.87
CA MET A 29 9.13 0.49 18.17
C MET A 29 9.72 1.90 18.36
N ALA A 30 8.87 2.93 18.33
CA ALA A 30 9.26 4.27 18.75
C ALA A 30 9.68 4.24 20.23
N GLY A 31 10.73 4.96 20.60
CA GLY A 31 11.25 5.00 21.98
C GLY A 31 12.07 3.79 22.45
N SER A 32 12.18 2.70 21.67
CA SER A 32 13.02 1.55 22.05
C SER A 32 14.53 1.81 21.96
N GLY A 33 14.94 2.95 21.38
CA GLY A 33 16.31 3.44 21.39
C GLY A 33 17.17 3.02 20.20
N LYS A 34 16.58 2.77 19.01
CA LYS A 34 17.29 2.42 17.75
C LYS A 34 18.52 3.30 17.49
N THR A 35 18.34 4.61 17.36
CA THR A 35 19.40 5.59 17.11
C THR A 35 20.50 5.60 18.19
N THR A 36 20.13 5.41 19.46
CA THR A 36 21.09 5.30 20.58
C THR A 36 21.87 3.97 20.54
N PHE A 37 21.23 2.90 20.09
CA PHE A 37 21.88 1.61 19.85
C PHE A 37 22.85 1.70 18.66
N VAL A 38 22.44 2.29 17.54
CA VAL A 38 23.29 2.56 16.36
C VAL A 38 24.50 3.43 16.74
N GLN A 39 24.30 4.48 17.55
CA GLN A 39 25.38 5.27 18.12
C GLN A 39 26.36 4.40 18.94
N ARG A 40 25.84 3.55 19.83
CA ARG A 40 26.65 2.71 20.71
C ARG A 40 27.48 1.68 19.94
N ILE A 41 26.86 0.95 19.00
CA ILE A 41 27.59 -0.07 18.22
C ILE A 41 28.61 0.57 17.27
N THR A 42 28.31 1.76 16.73
CA THR A 42 29.25 2.55 15.92
C THR A 42 30.47 2.99 16.74
N SER A 43 30.24 3.50 17.96
CA SER A 43 31.31 3.88 18.89
C SER A 43 32.15 2.66 19.35
N TYR A 44 31.51 1.52 19.56
CA TYR A 44 32.19 0.27 19.91
C TYR A 44 33.09 -0.26 18.78
N LEU A 45 32.60 -0.29 17.53
CA LEU A 45 33.41 -0.70 16.39
C LEU A 45 34.58 0.27 16.15
N ARG A 46 34.35 1.58 16.23
CA ARG A 46 35.42 2.58 16.07
C ARG A 46 36.49 2.52 17.18
N SER A 47 36.12 2.21 18.41
CA SER A 47 37.09 2.06 19.51
C SER A 47 37.86 0.74 19.43
N THR A 48 37.24 -0.36 19.00
CA THR A 48 37.94 -1.64 18.78
C THR A 48 38.85 -1.60 17.55
N ALA A 49 38.45 -0.90 16.47
CA ALA A 49 39.25 -0.67 15.24
C ALA A 49 40.68 -0.13 15.50
N SER A 50 40.88 0.59 16.60
CA SER A 50 42.16 1.23 16.93
C SER A 50 43.12 0.33 17.72
N SER A 51 42.78 -0.93 18.00
CA SER A 51 43.45 -1.73 19.04
C SER A 51 44.39 -2.85 18.55
N THR A 52 44.17 -3.43 17.37
CA THR A 52 44.96 -4.56 16.82
C THR A 52 44.97 -4.57 15.29
N THR A 53 45.90 -5.30 14.68
CA THR A 53 46.00 -5.48 13.21
C THR A 53 44.83 -6.26 12.60
N ASP A 54 44.15 -7.08 13.40
CA ASP A 54 43.00 -7.90 13.03
C ASP A 54 41.68 -7.29 13.55
N ALA A 55 41.69 -5.99 13.92
CA ALA A 55 40.52 -5.30 14.42
C ALA A 55 39.50 -5.01 13.30
N PRO A 56 38.19 -5.01 13.60
CA PRO A 56 37.16 -4.67 12.62
C PRO A 56 37.31 -3.20 12.20
N ARG A 57 37.13 -2.92 10.92
CA ARG A 57 37.23 -1.57 10.37
C ARG A 57 36.01 -0.72 10.74
N PRO A 58 36.11 0.63 10.71
CA PRO A 58 34.99 1.51 10.99
C PRO A 58 33.75 1.16 10.14
N PRO A 59 32.54 1.11 10.72
CA PRO A 59 31.33 0.72 10.02
C PRO A 59 30.89 1.80 9.03
N TYR A 60 30.25 1.37 7.95
CA TYR A 60 29.53 2.27 7.03
C TYR A 60 28.11 2.50 7.54
N VAL A 61 27.81 3.72 7.99
CA VAL A 61 26.54 4.03 8.68
C VAL A 61 25.59 4.77 7.75
N ILE A 62 24.33 4.34 7.69
CA ILE A 62 23.27 4.90 6.85
C ILE A 62 22.10 5.29 7.76
N ASN A 63 21.69 6.57 7.74
CA ASN A 63 20.45 7.02 8.38
C ASN A 63 19.29 6.99 7.39
N LEU A 64 18.23 6.27 7.72
CA LEU A 64 16.97 6.23 6.97
C LEU A 64 15.79 6.86 7.73
N ASP A 65 15.99 7.46 8.92
CA ASP A 65 14.96 8.28 9.59
C ASP A 65 15.01 9.73 9.07
N PRO A 66 13.98 10.22 8.35
CA PRO A 66 13.93 11.60 7.85
C PRO A 66 13.42 12.60 8.91
N ALA A 67 12.78 12.12 9.98
CA ALA A 67 12.16 12.93 11.02
C ALA A 67 13.08 13.18 12.24
N VAL A 68 14.23 12.50 12.31
CA VAL A 68 15.21 12.67 13.40
C VAL A 68 15.83 14.09 13.38
N ALA A 69 15.67 14.81 14.50
CA ALA A 69 16.13 16.20 14.62
C ALA A 69 17.66 16.33 14.58
N ASN A 70 18.36 15.47 15.33
CA ASN A 70 19.83 15.41 15.34
C ASN A 70 20.29 13.95 15.35
N VAL A 71 21.24 13.60 14.49
CA VAL A 71 21.82 12.25 14.41
C VAL A 71 23.08 12.23 15.28
N PRO A 72 23.13 11.43 16.36
CA PRO A 72 24.19 11.51 17.37
C PRO A 72 25.45 10.72 16.97
N PHE A 73 25.63 10.44 15.67
CA PHE A 73 26.73 9.72 15.05
C PHE A 73 26.98 10.27 13.65
N GLU A 74 28.20 10.08 13.12
CA GLU A 74 28.51 10.43 11.73
C GLU A 74 27.92 9.37 10.78
N ALA A 75 26.83 9.71 10.09
CA ALA A 75 26.32 8.92 8.98
C ALA A 75 27.18 9.15 7.72
N ASN A 76 27.44 8.10 6.95
CA ASN A 76 28.07 8.17 5.63
C ASN A 76 27.06 8.50 4.52
N ILE A 77 25.78 8.18 4.76
CA ILE A 77 24.63 8.55 3.91
C ILE A 77 23.49 8.90 4.87
N ASP A 78 22.93 10.12 4.75
CA ASP A 78 21.74 10.54 5.48
C ASP A 78 20.61 10.82 4.48
N ILE A 79 19.43 10.22 4.70
CA ILE A 79 18.22 10.50 3.93
C ILE A 79 17.87 12.00 3.91
N ARG A 80 18.20 12.73 4.99
CA ARG A 80 17.90 14.16 5.16
C ARG A 80 18.71 15.07 4.22
N ASP A 81 19.87 14.61 3.72
CA ASP A 81 20.64 15.31 2.68
C ASP A 81 19.96 15.24 1.31
N THR A 82 19.08 14.24 1.12
CA THR A 82 18.41 13.95 -0.16
C THR A 82 16.95 14.43 -0.18
N VAL A 83 16.30 14.49 0.98
CA VAL A 83 14.87 14.82 1.14
C VAL A 83 14.64 15.64 2.41
N ASP A 84 14.17 16.88 2.26
CA ASP A 84 13.68 17.68 3.40
C ASP A 84 12.28 17.20 3.82
N TYR A 85 12.24 16.51 4.96
CA TYR A 85 11.03 16.01 5.62
C TYR A 85 9.96 17.09 5.86
N LYS A 86 10.35 18.28 6.30
CA LYS A 86 9.43 19.38 6.60
C LYS A 86 8.82 19.94 5.33
N GLU A 87 9.62 20.02 4.27
CA GLU A 87 9.15 20.49 2.97
C GLU A 87 8.26 19.46 2.28
N VAL A 88 8.57 18.16 2.36
CA VAL A 88 7.67 17.07 1.92
C VAL A 88 6.32 17.14 2.64
N MET A 89 6.30 17.37 3.96
CA MET A 89 5.04 17.54 4.71
C MET A 89 4.21 18.72 4.19
N LYS A 90 4.82 19.87 3.86
CA LYS A 90 4.11 21.03 3.31
C LYS A 90 3.61 20.79 1.89
N GLN A 91 4.50 20.38 0.97
CA GLN A 91 4.21 20.31 -0.47
C GLN A 91 3.12 19.29 -0.80
N TYR A 92 3.09 18.17 -0.07
CA TYR A 92 2.10 17.12 -0.23
C TYR A 92 0.94 17.22 0.79
N ASN A 93 0.94 18.23 1.67
CA ASN A 93 -0.03 18.44 2.76
C ASN A 93 -0.23 17.19 3.64
N LEU A 94 0.88 16.59 4.08
CA LEU A 94 0.91 15.31 4.80
C LEU A 94 1.14 15.48 6.31
N GLY A 95 0.44 14.66 7.10
CA GLY A 95 0.76 14.47 8.52
C GLY A 95 2.10 13.73 8.72
N PRO A 96 2.65 13.70 9.95
CA PRO A 96 4.02 13.23 10.22
C PRO A 96 4.37 11.85 9.65
N ASN A 97 3.50 10.86 9.82
CA ASN A 97 3.70 9.50 9.29
C ASN A 97 3.72 9.48 7.75
N GLY A 98 2.85 10.25 7.10
CA GLY A 98 2.83 10.40 5.64
C GLY A 98 4.10 11.07 5.11
N GLY A 99 4.61 12.07 5.84
CA GLY A 99 5.90 12.70 5.53
C GLY A 99 7.06 11.70 5.56
N ILE A 100 7.10 10.79 6.55
CA ILE A 100 8.14 9.74 6.65
C ILE A 100 8.02 8.78 5.47
N LEU A 101 6.81 8.28 5.18
CA LEU A 101 6.57 7.33 4.08
C LEU A 101 6.93 7.92 2.71
N THR A 102 6.49 9.14 2.42
CA THR A 102 6.82 9.83 1.17
C THR A 102 8.31 10.12 1.07
N SER A 103 8.98 10.46 2.18
CA SER A 103 10.44 10.67 2.19
C SER A 103 11.21 9.38 1.90
N LEU A 104 10.80 8.24 2.48
CA LEU A 104 11.33 6.92 2.11
C LEU A 104 11.08 6.62 0.64
N ASN A 105 9.86 6.83 0.12
CA ASN A 105 9.54 6.57 -1.29
C ASN A 105 10.42 7.40 -2.25
N LEU A 106 10.64 8.68 -1.95
CA LEU A 106 11.54 9.54 -2.71
C LEU A 106 13.01 9.04 -2.63
N PHE A 107 13.47 8.60 -1.46
CA PHE A 107 14.81 8.04 -1.29
C PHE A 107 15.00 6.71 -2.04
N THR A 108 14.00 5.83 -2.04
CA THR A 108 14.02 4.55 -2.79
C THR A 108 14.31 4.75 -4.27
N THR A 109 13.82 5.83 -4.90
CA THR A 109 14.10 6.14 -6.32
C THR A 109 15.58 6.37 -6.64
N LYS A 110 16.43 6.62 -5.63
CA LYS A 110 17.88 6.80 -5.77
C LYS A 110 18.69 5.67 -5.12
N PHE A 111 18.04 4.62 -4.64
CA PHE A 111 18.71 3.60 -3.82
C PHE A 111 19.75 2.79 -4.60
N ASP A 112 19.61 2.63 -5.92
CA ASP A 112 20.65 2.02 -6.76
C ASP A 112 21.98 2.79 -6.70
N GLN A 113 21.93 4.12 -6.52
CA GLN A 113 23.13 4.94 -6.30
C GLN A 113 23.76 4.63 -4.94
N VAL A 114 22.93 4.49 -3.90
CA VAL A 114 23.34 4.09 -2.53
C VAL A 114 23.97 2.70 -2.53
N LEU A 115 23.36 1.72 -3.20
CA LEU A 115 23.92 0.39 -3.40
C LEU A 115 25.27 0.47 -4.12
N SER A 116 25.40 1.26 -5.19
CA SER A 116 26.68 1.42 -5.90
C SER A 116 27.79 2.02 -5.02
N LEU A 117 27.45 2.87 -4.04
CA LEU A 117 28.41 3.44 -3.08
C LEU A 117 28.83 2.40 -2.04
N VAL A 118 27.85 1.64 -1.53
CA VAL A 118 28.08 0.52 -0.59
C VAL A 118 28.91 -0.59 -1.23
N GLU A 119 28.65 -0.95 -2.48
CA GLU A 119 29.45 -1.94 -3.22
C GLU A 119 30.90 -1.48 -3.43
N LYS A 120 31.13 -0.21 -3.82
CA LYS A 120 32.48 0.36 -3.95
C LYS A 120 33.24 0.30 -2.61
N ARG A 121 32.56 0.58 -1.50
CA ARG A 121 33.13 0.51 -0.14
C ARG A 121 33.13 -0.89 0.47
N SER A 122 32.54 -1.89 -0.17
CA SER A 122 32.41 -3.25 0.40
C SER A 122 33.73 -3.99 0.62
N SER A 123 34.80 -3.59 -0.08
CA SER A 123 36.17 -4.09 0.17
C SER A 123 36.90 -3.35 1.29
N GLU A 124 36.35 -2.21 1.74
CA GLU A 124 36.94 -1.30 2.72
C GLU A 124 36.34 -1.44 4.13
N VAL A 125 35.11 -1.94 4.28
CA VAL A 125 34.39 -2.05 5.58
C VAL A 125 33.95 -3.48 5.90
N ASP A 126 33.85 -3.82 7.20
CA ASP A 126 33.39 -5.15 7.67
C ASP A 126 31.89 -5.20 8.04
N TYR A 127 31.32 -4.03 8.37
CA TYR A 127 29.95 -3.85 8.84
C TYR A 127 29.30 -2.64 8.13
N ILE A 128 28.04 -2.80 7.74
CA ILE A 128 27.16 -1.73 7.28
C ILE A 128 26.01 -1.63 8.30
N VAL A 129 25.64 -0.44 8.74
CA VAL A 129 24.63 -0.24 9.80
C VAL A 129 23.54 0.71 9.32
N LEU A 130 22.29 0.26 9.32
CA LEU A 130 21.12 1.07 8.97
C LEU A 130 20.32 1.43 10.23
N ASP A 131 20.16 2.73 10.50
CA ASP A 131 19.12 3.23 11.41
C ASP A 131 17.83 3.45 10.61
N THR A 132 16.69 3.02 11.14
CA THR A 132 15.38 3.08 10.45
C THR A 132 14.39 3.96 11.20
N PRO A 133 13.35 4.49 10.53
CA PRO A 133 12.40 5.42 11.16
C PRO A 133 11.83 4.99 12.52
N GLY A 134 11.57 6.00 13.35
CA GLY A 134 10.92 5.83 14.67
C GLY A 134 9.73 4.87 14.66
N GLN A 135 8.84 4.98 13.66
CA GLN A 135 7.68 4.10 13.48
C GLN A 135 8.04 2.84 12.68
N ILE A 136 8.02 1.67 13.33
CA ILE A 136 8.31 0.38 12.67
C ILE A 136 7.37 0.09 11.50
N GLU A 137 6.07 0.37 11.64
CA GLU A 137 5.06 0.06 10.61
C GLU A 137 5.40 0.70 9.26
N ILE A 138 5.86 1.95 9.28
CA ILE A 138 6.20 2.72 8.06
C ILE A 138 7.41 2.12 7.34
N PHE A 139 8.42 1.62 8.06
CA PHE A 139 9.54 0.93 7.43
C PHE A 139 9.17 -0.52 7.04
N THR A 140 8.43 -1.22 7.88
CA THR A 140 8.40 -2.68 7.85
C THR A 140 7.20 -3.27 7.10
N TRP A 141 6.18 -2.45 6.80
CA TRP A 141 5.05 -2.79 5.93
C TRP A 141 5.02 -2.02 4.60
N SER A 142 5.86 -0.98 4.42
CA SER A 142 5.89 -0.24 3.15
C SER A 142 6.64 -0.97 2.04
N ALA A 143 6.20 -0.78 0.80
CA ALA A 143 6.91 -1.26 -0.39
C ALA A 143 8.36 -0.74 -0.41
N SER A 144 8.59 0.52 -0.06
CA SER A 144 9.94 1.09 0.05
C SER A 144 10.82 0.36 1.04
N GLY A 145 10.42 0.19 2.30
CA GLY A 145 11.27 -0.49 3.28
C GLY A 145 11.47 -1.99 2.99
N ALA A 146 10.50 -2.63 2.33
CA ALA A 146 10.69 -3.98 1.78
C ALA A 146 11.75 -3.99 0.65
N ILE A 147 11.67 -3.09 -0.32
CA ILE A 147 12.66 -2.94 -1.42
C ILE A 147 14.06 -2.64 -0.86
N LEU A 148 14.16 -1.69 0.08
CA LEU A 148 15.41 -1.32 0.76
C LEU A 148 16.04 -2.54 1.48
N THR A 149 15.22 -3.35 2.15
CA THR A 149 15.64 -4.56 2.87
C THR A 149 16.06 -5.67 1.92
N ASP A 150 15.24 -6.01 0.92
CA ASP A 150 15.51 -7.09 -0.04
C ASP A 150 16.73 -6.76 -0.93
N ALA A 151 16.91 -5.51 -1.32
CA ALA A 151 18.07 -5.09 -2.11
C ALA A 151 19.38 -5.12 -1.30
N MET A 152 19.36 -4.71 -0.03
CA MET A 152 20.50 -4.88 0.88
C MET A 152 20.81 -6.36 1.14
N ALA A 153 19.78 -7.20 1.30
CA ALA A 153 19.92 -8.64 1.46
C ALA A 153 20.38 -9.37 0.19
N ALA A 154 20.18 -8.78 -0.99
CA ALA A 154 20.73 -9.28 -2.25
C ALA A 154 22.19 -8.82 -2.49
N ALA A 155 22.57 -7.65 -1.99
CA ALA A 155 23.92 -7.10 -2.11
C ALA A 155 24.96 -7.87 -1.26
N GLY A 156 24.58 -8.36 -0.07
CA GLY A 156 25.47 -9.15 0.79
C GLY A 156 24.77 -9.75 2.02
N PRO A 157 25.53 -10.40 2.92
CA PRO A 157 25.00 -10.90 4.17
C PRO A 157 24.26 -9.81 4.95
N ALA A 158 23.03 -10.09 5.37
CA ALA A 158 22.18 -9.16 6.10
C ALA A 158 21.50 -9.85 7.29
N CYS A 159 21.42 -9.15 8.42
CA CYS A 159 20.73 -9.58 9.62
C CYS A 159 19.84 -8.46 10.16
N LEU A 160 18.70 -8.83 10.75
CA LEU A 160 17.72 -7.90 11.27
C LEU A 160 17.84 -7.83 12.80
N ALA A 161 18.18 -6.66 13.33
CA ALA A 161 18.32 -6.40 14.76
C ALA A 161 17.04 -5.72 15.29
N TYR A 162 16.18 -6.48 15.94
CA TYR A 162 14.92 -5.99 16.49
C TYR A 162 15.11 -5.46 17.91
N ILE A 163 15.19 -4.13 18.02
CA ILE A 163 15.43 -3.37 19.25
C ILE A 163 14.11 -3.28 20.04
N ILE A 164 13.98 -4.13 21.04
CA ILE A 164 12.81 -4.26 21.91
C ILE A 164 12.95 -3.34 23.12
N ASP A 165 11.85 -2.62 23.41
CA ASP A 165 11.54 -2.18 24.77
C ASP A 165 10.55 -3.18 25.41
N THR A 166 10.69 -3.36 26.72
CA THR A 166 10.35 -4.60 27.44
C THR A 166 8.85 -4.98 27.42
N PRO A 167 8.53 -6.28 27.37
CA PRO A 167 8.51 -7.11 26.18
C PRO A 167 7.18 -7.01 25.39
N ARG A 168 7.26 -6.75 24.07
CA ARG A 168 6.18 -7.03 23.11
C ARG A 168 6.77 -7.63 21.83
N ILE A 169 6.40 -8.88 21.52
CA ILE A 169 7.03 -9.65 20.44
C ILE A 169 5.97 -10.17 19.46
N LEU A 170 6.02 -9.66 18.23
CA LEU A 170 5.54 -10.34 17.03
C LEU A 170 6.23 -9.68 15.82
N TYR A 171 6.96 -10.43 15.00
CA TYR A 171 7.40 -9.93 13.69
C TYR A 171 7.57 -11.03 12.63
N LYS A 172 7.54 -10.63 11.36
CA LYS A 172 7.55 -11.49 10.17
C LYS A 172 8.52 -10.96 9.11
N THR A 173 9.77 -11.42 9.14
CA THR A 173 10.73 -11.30 8.02
C THR A 173 11.31 -12.67 7.65
N ARG A 174 12.04 -12.75 6.54
CA ARG A 174 12.80 -13.94 6.11
C ARG A 174 14.30 -13.86 6.40
N LEU A 175 14.78 -12.78 7.02
CA LEU A 175 16.20 -12.60 7.36
C LEU A 175 16.50 -13.20 8.74
N PRO A 176 17.76 -13.62 9.01
CA PRO A 176 18.20 -13.98 10.35
C PRO A 176 17.89 -12.88 11.37
N PHE A 177 17.19 -13.25 12.44
CA PHE A 177 16.50 -12.32 13.33
C PHE A 177 17.12 -12.33 14.74
N ILE A 178 17.72 -11.22 15.12
CA ILE A 178 18.33 -11.01 16.44
C ILE A 178 17.39 -10.15 17.28
N ILE A 179 16.92 -10.70 18.40
CA ILE A 179 16.17 -9.92 19.40
C ILE A 179 17.18 -9.19 20.27
N VAL A 180 17.10 -7.87 20.30
CA VAL A 180 17.92 -7.01 21.14
C VAL A 180 17.04 -6.38 22.22
N PHE A 181 17.10 -6.90 23.44
CA PHE A 181 16.48 -6.23 24.59
C PHE A 181 17.36 -5.04 24.97
N ASN A 182 16.90 -3.83 24.70
CA ASN A 182 17.66 -2.62 25.04
C ASN A 182 17.45 -2.24 26.52
N LYS A 183 18.19 -1.23 27.00
CA LYS A 183 18.03 -0.61 28.32
C LYS A 183 18.23 -1.60 29.49
N THR A 184 19.11 -2.59 29.33
CA THR A 184 19.39 -3.59 30.40
C THR A 184 20.01 -3.01 31.66
N ASP A 185 20.46 -1.76 31.62
CA ASP A 185 20.86 -0.93 32.76
C ASP A 185 19.67 -0.48 33.64
N VAL A 186 18.44 -0.48 33.11
CA VAL A 186 17.20 -0.14 33.83
C VAL A 186 16.43 -1.39 34.26
N THR A 187 16.41 -2.44 33.42
CA THR A 187 15.68 -3.68 33.70
C THR A 187 16.42 -4.90 33.11
N PRO A 188 16.75 -5.93 33.91
CA PRO A 188 17.43 -7.12 33.40
C PRO A 188 16.52 -7.92 32.46
N HIS A 189 17.04 -8.29 31.29
CA HIS A 189 16.31 -9.03 30.26
C HIS A 189 16.13 -10.53 30.54
N GLU A 190 16.73 -11.05 31.62
CA GLU A 190 16.88 -12.49 31.89
C GLU A 190 15.54 -13.22 31.98
N PHE A 191 14.53 -12.62 32.64
CA PHE A 191 13.18 -13.19 32.72
C PHE A 191 12.48 -13.30 31.35
N ALA A 192 12.83 -12.43 30.39
CA ALA A 192 12.27 -12.49 29.05
C ALA A 192 12.92 -13.59 28.22
N VAL A 193 14.22 -13.87 28.45
CA VAL A 193 14.91 -15.04 27.89
C VAL A 193 14.35 -16.33 28.50
N GLU A 194 14.16 -16.35 29.82
CA GLU A 194 13.49 -17.44 30.54
C GLU A 194 12.13 -17.76 29.91
N TRP A 195 11.22 -16.79 29.79
CA TRP A 195 9.89 -16.97 29.18
C TRP A 195 9.88 -17.40 27.70
N MET A 196 10.97 -17.20 26.95
CA MET A 196 11.11 -17.69 25.58
C MET A 196 11.73 -19.10 25.50
N SER A 197 12.30 -19.60 26.60
CA SER A 197 12.92 -20.93 26.71
C SER A 197 12.13 -21.92 27.58
N ASP A 198 11.32 -21.40 28.50
CA ASP A 198 10.44 -22.12 29.42
C ASP A 198 9.04 -21.50 29.34
N PHE A 199 8.15 -22.23 28.65
CA PHE A 199 6.76 -21.81 28.51
C PHE A 199 5.93 -22.07 29.78
N GLU A 200 6.35 -22.98 30.67
CA GLU A 200 5.68 -23.18 31.96
C GLU A 200 5.96 -21.99 32.90
N ALA A 201 7.19 -21.47 32.89
CA ALA A 201 7.53 -20.21 33.57
C ALA A 201 6.74 -19.02 33.02
N PHE A 202 6.55 -18.93 31.69
CA PHE A 202 5.70 -17.91 31.07
C PHE A 202 4.21 -18.06 31.44
N GLN A 203 3.69 -19.28 31.45
CA GLN A 203 2.32 -19.57 31.91
C GLN A 203 2.13 -19.20 33.39
N ALA A 204 3.09 -19.53 34.26
CA ALA A 204 3.05 -19.16 35.67
C ALA A 204 3.10 -17.63 35.86
N ALA A 205 3.92 -16.93 35.07
CA ALA A 205 3.95 -15.47 35.05
C ALA A 205 2.62 -14.86 34.57
N LEU A 206 1.97 -15.43 33.54
CA LEU A 206 0.64 -15.01 33.09
C LEU A 206 -0.45 -15.29 34.15
N ALA A 207 -0.42 -16.46 34.79
CA ALA A 207 -1.41 -16.87 35.80
C ALA A 207 -1.24 -16.14 37.15
N SER A 208 -0.06 -15.56 37.42
CA SER A 208 0.22 -14.74 38.60
C SER A 208 -0.12 -13.25 38.43
N ARG A 209 -0.23 -12.76 37.17
CA ARG A 209 -0.74 -11.41 36.89
C ARG A 209 -2.26 -11.42 37.01
N GLU A 210 -2.82 -10.39 37.66
CA GLU A 210 -4.22 -10.33 38.09
C GLU A 210 -5.21 -10.09 36.94
N HIS A 211 -5.33 -11.08 36.05
CA HIS A 211 -6.39 -11.24 35.05
C HIS A 211 -7.17 -12.51 35.35
N ARG A 212 -7.89 -12.44 36.48
CA ARG A 212 -9.11 -13.21 36.72
C ARG A 212 -10.29 -12.29 36.43
N ASP A 213 -11.33 -12.84 35.82
CA ASP A 213 -12.57 -12.10 35.58
C ASP A 213 -13.31 -11.90 36.92
N ALA A 214 -14.39 -11.11 36.93
CA ALA A 214 -15.07 -10.71 38.18
C ALA A 214 -15.55 -11.88 39.05
N ASP A 215 -15.79 -13.04 38.44
CA ASP A 215 -16.23 -14.29 39.07
C ASP A 215 -15.06 -15.19 39.53
N GLY A 216 -13.80 -14.77 39.32
CA GLY A 216 -12.58 -15.46 39.77
C GLY A 216 -11.96 -16.45 38.77
N GLU A 217 -12.61 -16.68 37.63
CA GLU A 217 -12.14 -17.54 36.53
C GLU A 217 -10.99 -16.92 35.73
N PRO A 218 -10.11 -17.72 35.09
CA PRO A 218 -8.97 -17.20 34.32
C PRO A 218 -9.43 -16.61 32.98
N THR A 219 -9.13 -15.34 32.73
CA THR A 219 -9.57 -14.60 31.53
C THR A 219 -9.22 -15.33 30.22
N TYR A 220 -10.08 -15.21 29.20
CA TYR A 220 -9.96 -15.84 27.86
C TYR A 220 -8.54 -15.79 27.23
N MET A 221 -7.78 -14.73 27.48
CA MET A 221 -6.37 -14.58 27.06
C MET A 221 -5.48 -15.74 27.51
N SER A 222 -5.71 -16.33 28.69
CA SER A 222 -4.96 -17.50 29.18
C SER A 222 -5.21 -18.74 28.31
N SER A 223 -6.46 -19.00 27.95
CA SER A 223 -6.85 -20.10 27.07
C SER A 223 -6.31 -19.93 25.64
N LEU A 224 -6.32 -18.69 25.14
CA LEU A 224 -5.70 -18.35 23.86
C LEU A 224 -4.18 -18.55 23.88
N MET A 225 -3.48 -18.08 24.91
CA MET A 225 -2.03 -18.28 25.05
C MET A 225 -1.66 -19.75 25.21
N ASN A 226 -2.46 -20.53 25.95
CA ASN A 226 -2.30 -21.99 26.02
C ASN A 226 -2.49 -22.66 24.65
N SER A 227 -3.42 -22.17 23.83
CA SER A 227 -3.66 -22.66 22.47
C SER A 227 -2.56 -22.25 21.48
N MET A 228 -1.90 -21.11 21.71
CA MET A 228 -0.77 -20.61 20.90
C MET A 228 0.60 -21.13 21.37
N SER A 229 0.68 -21.79 22.53
CA SER A 229 1.91 -22.27 23.17
C SER A 229 2.90 -22.97 22.22
N LEU A 230 2.43 -23.98 21.50
CA LEU A 230 3.25 -24.78 20.58
C LEU A 230 3.80 -23.94 19.40
N VAL A 231 3.01 -22.98 18.91
CA VAL A 231 3.41 -22.06 17.84
C VAL A 231 4.44 -21.06 18.35
N LEU A 232 4.36 -20.66 19.61
CA LEU A 232 5.33 -19.79 20.26
C LEU A 232 6.66 -20.52 20.56
N ASP A 233 6.66 -21.77 21.04
CA ASP A 233 7.91 -22.58 21.19
C ASP A 233 8.64 -22.74 19.84
N GLU A 234 7.92 -23.13 18.79
CA GLU A 234 8.51 -23.29 17.45
C GLU A 234 9.05 -21.96 16.89
N PHE A 235 8.38 -20.84 17.17
CA PHE A 235 8.85 -19.50 16.81
C PHE A 235 10.10 -19.09 17.61
N TYR A 236 10.05 -19.15 18.95
CA TYR A 236 11.14 -18.70 19.82
C TYR A 236 12.42 -19.54 19.70
N ARG A 237 12.31 -20.84 19.44
CA ARG A 237 13.46 -21.76 19.27
C ARG A 237 14.49 -21.30 18.22
N HIS A 238 14.07 -20.50 17.25
CA HIS A 238 14.92 -20.03 16.14
C HIS A 238 15.47 -18.60 16.34
N LEU A 239 15.07 -17.90 17.41
CA LEU A 239 15.44 -16.51 17.64
C LEU A 239 16.70 -16.41 18.51
N LYS A 240 17.53 -15.39 18.24
CA LYS A 240 18.77 -15.12 18.97
C LYS A 240 18.57 -13.93 19.92
N PRO A 241 18.24 -14.13 21.21
CA PRO A 241 18.07 -13.04 22.16
C PRO A 241 19.41 -12.56 22.73
N VAL A 242 19.58 -11.24 22.79
CA VAL A 242 20.73 -10.56 23.42
C VAL A 242 20.22 -9.36 24.22
N GLY A 243 20.64 -9.24 25.48
CA GLY A 243 20.46 -8.03 26.27
C GLY A 243 21.59 -7.03 26.02
N VAL A 244 21.25 -5.78 25.71
CA VAL A 244 22.20 -4.70 25.47
C VAL A 244 21.79 -3.43 26.22
N SER A 245 22.77 -2.73 26.79
CA SER A 245 22.60 -1.38 27.31
C SER A 245 23.21 -0.38 26.34
N SER A 246 22.38 0.38 25.62
CA SER A 246 22.87 1.46 24.74
C SER A 246 23.52 2.61 25.51
N ALA A 247 23.18 2.77 26.80
CA ALA A 247 23.72 3.81 27.69
C ALA A 247 25.12 3.45 28.26
N THR A 248 25.37 2.18 28.61
CA THR A 248 26.65 1.73 29.19
C THR A 248 27.57 1.05 28.19
N GLY A 249 27.02 0.35 27.19
CA GLY A 249 27.75 -0.54 26.29
C GLY A 249 27.83 -2.01 26.74
N ALA A 250 27.18 -2.38 27.85
CA ALA A 250 27.04 -3.78 28.25
C ALA A 250 26.31 -4.60 27.17
N GLY A 251 26.71 -5.86 26.96
CA GLY A 251 26.11 -6.79 25.99
C GLY A 251 26.46 -6.57 24.51
N VAL A 252 27.09 -5.45 24.15
CA VAL A 252 27.42 -5.13 22.74
C VAL A 252 28.36 -6.18 22.11
N LYS A 253 29.27 -6.76 22.89
CA LYS A 253 30.15 -7.84 22.43
C LYS A 253 29.37 -9.10 22.04
N ASP A 254 28.36 -9.45 22.83
CA ASP A 254 27.54 -10.64 22.65
C ASP A 254 26.54 -10.44 21.49
N PHE A 255 26.10 -9.20 21.26
CA PHE A 255 25.39 -8.81 20.03
C PHE A 255 26.25 -9.06 18.78
N PHE A 256 27.52 -8.64 18.76
CA PHE A 256 28.39 -8.90 17.60
C PHE A 256 28.68 -10.39 17.39
N LYS A 257 28.76 -11.20 18.46
CA LYS A 257 28.79 -12.66 18.35
C LYS A 257 27.53 -13.22 17.68
N ALA A 258 26.34 -12.75 18.07
CA ALA A 258 25.08 -13.14 17.42
C ALA A 258 24.99 -12.67 15.95
N VAL A 259 25.62 -11.55 15.59
CA VAL A 259 25.72 -11.06 14.20
C VAL A 259 26.60 -11.97 13.33
N ASP A 260 27.76 -12.42 13.80
CA ASP A 260 28.56 -13.39 13.02
C ASP A 260 27.89 -14.79 12.96
N GLU A 261 27.19 -15.23 14.02
CA GLU A 261 26.32 -16.43 13.95
C GLU A 261 25.13 -16.26 12.99
N ALA A 262 24.64 -15.03 12.79
CA ALA A 262 23.62 -14.72 11.77
C ALA A 262 24.20 -14.65 10.35
N ARG A 263 25.50 -14.33 10.20
CA ARG A 263 26.23 -14.38 8.93
C ARG A 263 26.33 -15.82 8.41
N GLU A 264 26.74 -16.77 9.27
CA GLU A 264 26.82 -18.19 8.92
C GLU A 264 25.44 -18.76 8.53
N GLU A 265 24.39 -18.35 9.23
CA GLU A 265 23.01 -18.72 8.94
C GLU A 265 22.52 -18.15 7.60
N TYR A 266 22.79 -16.88 7.31
CA TYR A 266 22.51 -16.25 6.02
C TYR A 266 23.20 -17.01 4.87
N GLU A 267 24.49 -17.31 5.00
CA GLU A 267 25.28 -17.94 3.94
C GLU A 267 24.86 -19.39 3.68
N LYS A 268 24.44 -20.11 4.73
CA LYS A 268 24.04 -21.53 4.67
C LYS A 268 22.59 -21.74 4.25
N ASN A 269 21.66 -20.94 4.76
CA ASN A 269 20.22 -21.18 4.62
C ASN A 269 19.59 -20.21 3.61
N TYR A 270 19.76 -18.90 3.83
CA TYR A 270 19.02 -17.86 3.10
C TYR A 270 19.56 -17.63 1.69
N LYS A 271 20.88 -17.52 1.53
CA LYS A 271 21.53 -17.27 0.23
C LYS A 271 21.17 -18.31 -0.83
N PRO A 272 21.20 -19.64 -0.57
CA PRO A 272 20.77 -20.64 -1.56
C PRO A 272 19.28 -20.55 -1.93
N GLU A 273 18.40 -20.14 -1.00
CA GLU A 273 16.99 -19.90 -1.30
C GLU A 273 16.82 -18.67 -2.22
N LEU A 274 17.53 -17.58 -1.93
CA LEU A 274 17.51 -16.36 -2.74
C LEU A 274 18.07 -16.61 -4.16
N GLU A 275 19.18 -17.34 -4.28
CA GLU A 275 19.74 -17.74 -5.58
C GLU A 275 18.77 -18.64 -6.38
N LYS A 276 18.08 -19.57 -5.71
CA LYS A 276 17.04 -20.40 -6.33
C LYS A 276 15.84 -19.56 -6.79
N LEU A 277 15.32 -18.66 -5.95
CA LEU A 277 14.20 -17.78 -6.28
C LEU A 277 14.54 -16.83 -7.43
N LYS A 278 15.76 -16.28 -7.45
CA LYS A 278 16.27 -15.48 -8.56
C LYS A 278 16.31 -16.30 -9.85
N LYS A 279 16.86 -17.51 -9.82
CA LYS A 279 16.88 -18.40 -10.98
C LYS A 279 15.46 -18.73 -11.47
N GLU A 280 14.55 -19.12 -10.59
CA GLU A 280 13.16 -19.41 -10.97
C GLU A 280 12.44 -18.19 -11.58
N ARG A 281 12.77 -16.97 -11.15
CA ARG A 281 12.26 -15.73 -11.74
C ARG A 281 12.85 -15.52 -13.14
N ASP A 282 14.16 -15.65 -13.27
CA ASP A 282 14.90 -15.37 -14.51
C ASP A 282 14.57 -16.42 -15.60
N ASP A 283 14.40 -17.70 -15.22
CA ASP A 283 13.90 -18.78 -16.09
C ASP A 283 12.48 -18.48 -16.61
N LYS A 284 11.56 -17.99 -15.74
CA LYS A 284 10.20 -17.57 -16.15
C LYS A 284 10.22 -16.35 -17.09
N LEU A 285 11.15 -15.43 -16.86
CA LEU A 285 11.32 -14.21 -17.68
C LEU A 285 11.91 -14.57 -19.06
N ALA A 286 12.87 -15.49 -19.12
CA ALA A 286 13.39 -16.06 -20.35
C ALA A 286 12.31 -16.82 -21.14
N ALA A 287 11.52 -17.68 -20.48
CA ALA A 287 10.39 -18.36 -21.12
C ALA A 287 9.36 -17.37 -21.69
N THR A 288 9.00 -16.32 -20.94
CA THR A 288 8.07 -15.28 -21.40
C THR A 288 8.61 -14.49 -22.61
N LYS A 289 9.92 -14.25 -22.66
CA LYS A 289 10.60 -13.66 -23.83
C LYS A 289 10.59 -14.60 -25.05
N GLN A 290 10.86 -15.90 -24.85
CA GLN A 290 10.81 -16.86 -25.95
C GLN A 290 9.38 -16.97 -26.51
N ASP A 291 8.38 -17.07 -25.64
CA ASP A 291 6.94 -17.08 -25.99
C ASP A 291 6.52 -15.86 -26.83
N SER A 292 7.14 -14.69 -26.62
CA SER A 292 6.84 -13.48 -27.41
C SER A 292 7.57 -13.46 -28.75
N VAL A 293 8.83 -13.91 -28.80
CA VAL A 293 9.60 -14.07 -30.05
C VAL A 293 8.98 -15.12 -30.96
N ASP A 294 8.58 -16.27 -30.42
CA ASP A 294 7.95 -17.36 -31.19
C ASP A 294 6.61 -16.93 -31.81
N ARG A 295 5.85 -16.06 -31.13
CA ARG A 295 4.62 -15.44 -31.68
C ARG A 295 4.96 -14.47 -32.81
N LEU A 296 5.90 -13.55 -32.61
CA LEU A 296 6.32 -12.59 -33.65
C LEU A 296 6.82 -13.31 -34.91
N MET A 297 7.64 -14.36 -34.74
CA MET A 297 8.14 -15.19 -35.84
C MET A 297 7.01 -15.94 -36.58
N LYS A 298 5.97 -16.38 -35.86
CA LYS A 298 4.80 -17.02 -36.43
C LYS A 298 3.92 -16.05 -37.22
N ASP A 299 3.69 -14.85 -36.70
CA ASP A 299 2.89 -13.83 -37.39
C ASP A 299 3.61 -13.33 -38.67
N LEU A 300 4.94 -13.14 -38.59
CA LEU A 300 5.81 -12.88 -39.75
C LEU A 300 5.78 -13.99 -40.82
N ALA A 301 5.58 -15.25 -40.43
CA ALA A 301 5.41 -16.35 -41.36
C ALA A 301 4.04 -16.33 -42.04
N VAL A 302 2.97 -16.06 -41.29
CA VAL A 302 1.59 -15.95 -41.82
C VAL A 302 1.46 -14.79 -42.83
N ASP A 303 2.11 -13.65 -42.60
CA ASP A 303 2.10 -12.56 -43.58
C ASP A 303 2.93 -12.87 -44.84
N LYS A 304 3.98 -13.70 -44.74
CA LYS A 304 4.65 -14.26 -45.93
C LYS A 304 3.75 -15.21 -46.73
N GLU A 305 2.96 -16.06 -46.06
CA GLU A 305 2.00 -16.93 -46.73
C GLU A 305 0.85 -16.13 -47.39
N ARG A 306 0.39 -15.03 -46.77
CA ARG A 306 -0.54 -14.08 -47.40
C ARG A 306 0.05 -13.38 -48.62
N ALA A 307 1.31 -12.95 -48.56
CA ALA A 307 2.00 -12.34 -49.68
C ALA A 307 2.17 -13.31 -50.88
N GLN A 308 2.28 -14.62 -50.63
CA GLN A 308 2.45 -15.64 -51.67
C GLN A 308 1.14 -16.22 -52.21
N SER A 309 0.00 -16.00 -51.53
CA SER A 309 -1.31 -16.57 -51.91
C SER A 309 -2.22 -15.61 -52.69
N SER A 310 -1.75 -14.40 -53.03
CA SER A 310 -2.50 -13.42 -53.83
C SER A 310 -1.92 -13.26 -55.24
N ASN A 311 -2.72 -13.64 -56.26
CA ASN A 311 -2.40 -13.52 -57.69
C ASN A 311 -3.18 -12.32 -58.30
N PRO A 312 -2.82 -11.76 -59.47
CA PRO A 312 -2.47 -10.34 -59.49
C PRO A 312 -3.42 -9.54 -60.39
N HIS A 313 -4.34 -8.78 -59.78
CA HIS A 313 -5.19 -7.86 -60.54
C HIS A 313 -5.59 -6.59 -59.78
N TRP A 314 -4.65 -5.67 -59.59
CA TRP A 314 -4.93 -4.23 -59.62
C TRP A 314 -3.67 -3.44 -59.98
N THR A 315 -3.63 -2.87 -61.18
CA THR A 315 -2.56 -1.98 -61.65
C THR A 315 -3.01 -0.53 -61.56
N GLY A 316 -2.14 0.35 -61.04
CA GLY A 316 -2.27 1.79 -61.25
C GLY A 316 -3.05 2.58 -60.19
N ARG A 317 -2.42 2.80 -59.03
CA ARG A 317 -2.42 4.14 -58.41
C ARG A 317 -1.18 4.33 -57.56
N GLU A 318 -0.35 5.29 -57.96
CA GLU A 318 0.88 5.67 -57.26
C GLU A 318 0.53 6.38 -55.95
N ASN A 319 1.24 6.07 -54.86
CA ASN A 319 1.15 6.79 -53.59
C ASN A 319 2.57 7.25 -53.19
N PRO A 320 2.93 8.54 -53.34
CA PRO A 320 4.32 8.97 -53.52
C PRO A 320 5.11 9.17 -52.21
N TYR A 321 4.91 8.30 -51.21
CA TYR A 321 5.54 8.42 -49.87
C TYR A 321 6.02 7.08 -49.29
N LEU A 322 6.65 6.23 -50.10
CA LEU A 322 7.34 5.03 -49.60
C LEU A 322 8.55 4.63 -50.44
N ASP A 323 9.57 5.49 -50.52
CA ASP A 323 10.87 5.13 -51.12
C ASP A 323 12.06 5.78 -50.39
N LYS A 324 12.28 5.31 -49.15
CA LYS A 324 13.61 5.29 -48.50
C LYS A 324 13.61 4.37 -47.28
N TRP A 325 14.79 3.78 -47.03
CA TRP A 325 15.15 2.91 -45.89
C TRP A 325 14.78 1.43 -46.03
N ALA A 326 15.44 0.78 -46.99
CA ALA A 326 16.09 -0.50 -46.73
C ALA A 326 17.61 -0.26 -46.58
N ASP A 327 18.27 -1.07 -45.76
CA ASP A 327 19.73 -1.15 -45.52
C ASP A 327 20.51 0.15 -45.19
N ALA A 328 20.58 0.43 -43.89
CA ALA A 328 21.85 0.70 -43.19
C ALA A 328 21.76 -0.02 -41.82
N GLY A 329 22.79 -0.77 -41.43
CA GLY A 329 22.74 -1.66 -40.25
C GLY A 329 23.29 -1.05 -38.96
N GLU A 330 23.20 -1.86 -37.90
CA GLU A 330 24.06 -1.90 -36.70
C GLU A 330 24.58 -0.57 -36.13
N ASP A 331 23.93 -0.09 -35.06
CA ASP A 331 24.56 0.24 -33.76
C ASP A 331 23.47 0.75 -32.78
N ASP A 332 23.21 0.01 -31.69
CA ASP A 332 22.25 0.37 -30.62
C ASP A 332 23.01 0.72 -29.32
N ASP A 333 23.38 1.99 -29.15
CA ASP A 333 23.89 2.57 -27.90
C ASP A 333 23.58 4.09 -27.86
N ASP A 334 22.76 4.56 -26.91
CA ASP A 334 22.91 5.81 -26.14
C ASP A 334 21.66 6.19 -25.32
N GLU A 335 21.86 6.76 -24.12
CA GLU A 335 20.79 7.25 -23.23
C GLU A 335 20.34 8.70 -23.56
N PRO A 336 19.07 9.08 -23.32
CA PRO A 336 18.60 10.45 -23.49
C PRO A 336 19.04 11.36 -22.31
N VAL A 337 20.28 11.88 -22.37
CA VAL A 337 20.80 12.86 -21.41
C VAL A 337 20.07 14.21 -21.50
N ILE A 338 19.15 14.48 -20.57
CA ILE A 338 18.50 15.80 -20.45
C ILE A 338 19.41 16.75 -19.67
N ASN A 339 20.10 17.63 -20.38
CA ASN A 339 21.05 18.58 -19.79
C ASN A 339 20.45 20.01 -19.72
N PHE A 340 20.56 20.66 -18.56
CA PHE A 340 20.01 22.00 -18.33
C PHE A 340 20.73 23.08 -19.15
N ARG A 341 20.00 24.09 -19.64
CA ARG A 341 20.57 25.32 -20.20
C ARG A 341 20.27 26.53 -19.31
N GLY A 342 21.33 27.15 -18.80
CA GLY A 342 21.28 28.48 -18.20
C GLY A 342 22.20 29.47 -18.93
N GLY A 343 21.86 30.76 -18.86
CA GLY A 343 22.85 31.85 -18.89
C GLY A 343 23.30 32.43 -20.25
N SER A 344 22.98 33.72 -20.42
CA SER A 344 23.96 34.78 -20.78
C SER A 344 24.24 35.19 -22.24
N ARG A 345 23.53 36.26 -22.64
CA ARG A 345 24.04 37.45 -23.39
C ARG A 345 24.39 37.26 -24.90
N PRO A 346 24.74 38.34 -25.65
CA PRO A 346 23.78 39.40 -26.05
C PRO A 346 23.91 39.88 -27.51
N ARG A 347 22.86 40.48 -28.11
CA ARG A 347 23.03 41.52 -29.16
C ARG A 347 21.80 42.40 -29.42
N ALA A 348 22.05 43.54 -30.09
CA ALA A 348 21.07 44.53 -30.53
C ALA A 348 19.99 43.95 -31.46
N GLY A 349 18.80 44.54 -31.61
CA GLY A 349 18.36 45.88 -31.16
C GLY A 349 18.05 46.80 -32.35
N ILE A 350 16.75 47.03 -32.62
CA ILE A 350 16.19 47.95 -33.62
C ILE A 350 14.90 48.55 -33.03
N SER A 351 14.62 49.81 -33.34
CA SER A 351 13.59 50.64 -32.70
C SER A 351 12.29 50.81 -33.51
N ARG A 352 11.15 50.87 -32.79
CA ARG A 352 9.93 51.70 -33.04
C ARG A 352 8.90 51.35 -31.93
N SER A 353 8.53 52.18 -30.94
CA SER A 353 8.11 53.60 -30.87
C SER A 353 6.58 53.75 -30.87
N ARG A 354 6.06 54.61 -29.97
CA ARG A 354 4.64 55.04 -29.80
C ARG A 354 3.73 54.15 -28.97
N ASP A 355 2.65 54.65 -28.35
CA ASP A 355 2.26 55.99 -27.81
C ASP A 355 1.04 55.65 -26.88
N ASP A 356 0.76 56.11 -25.65
CA ASP A 356 1.50 56.59 -24.45
C ASP A 356 0.54 56.45 -23.22
N GLY A 357 1.00 56.51 -21.95
CA GLY A 357 0.12 56.46 -20.75
C GLY A 357 0.85 56.41 -19.38
N GLU A 358 0.42 57.23 -18.42
CA GLU A 358 1.12 57.62 -17.17
C GLU A 358 0.17 57.55 -15.94
N ILE A 359 0.68 57.79 -14.70
CA ILE A 359 -0.05 58.01 -13.42
C ILE A 359 -0.65 56.75 -12.72
N ASP A 360 -0.51 56.49 -11.41
CA ASP A 360 0.37 57.01 -10.34
C ASP A 360 0.45 55.99 -9.16
N ASP A 361 1.63 55.97 -8.49
CA ASP A 361 2.02 55.77 -7.07
C ASP A 361 1.17 55.06 -5.95
N ASP A 362 1.94 54.65 -4.92
CA ASP A 362 1.61 54.22 -3.54
C ASP A 362 0.77 52.93 -3.33
N GLU A 363 0.95 52.15 -2.25
CA GLU A 363 1.64 52.41 -0.97
C GLU A 363 2.49 51.18 -0.53
N ASN A 364 3.64 51.41 0.11
CA ASN A 364 4.50 50.36 0.67
C ASN A 364 4.25 50.19 2.18
N ARG A 365 4.11 48.96 2.70
CA ARG A 365 3.91 48.75 4.15
C ARG A 365 4.62 47.53 4.73
N GLU A 366 5.83 47.81 5.16
CA GLU A 366 6.69 47.02 6.05
C GLU A 366 6.08 46.93 7.46
N TYR A 367 6.32 45.80 8.15
CA TYR A 367 6.16 45.68 9.61
C TYR A 367 7.15 44.65 10.14
N ASP A 368 7.77 44.99 11.27
CA ASP A 368 9.01 44.38 11.77
C ASP A 368 8.84 43.02 12.49
N VAL A 369 9.98 42.40 12.76
CA VAL A 369 10.13 41.24 13.63
C VAL A 369 10.85 41.70 14.90
N ASP A 370 10.15 41.64 16.04
CA ASP A 370 10.76 41.79 17.36
C ASP A 370 10.83 40.41 18.05
N GLU A 371 12.05 39.99 18.40
CA GLU A 371 12.32 38.87 19.30
C GLU A 371 12.64 39.44 20.70
N GLU A 372 11.97 38.96 21.75
CA GLU A 372 12.51 39.02 23.12
C GLU A 372 12.35 37.66 23.79
N ASP A 373 13.48 37.05 24.17
CA ASP A 373 13.55 35.92 25.09
C ASP A 373 13.24 36.38 26.52
N ASP A 374 12.66 35.50 27.35
CA ASP A 374 12.85 35.60 28.80
C ASP A 374 12.87 34.20 29.44
N ILE A 375 13.96 33.89 30.14
CA ILE A 375 14.21 32.59 30.79
C ILE A 375 14.26 32.81 32.30
N VAL A 376 13.38 32.15 33.06
CA VAL A 376 13.44 32.14 34.53
C VAL A 376 13.17 30.73 35.06
N ASP A 377 14.16 30.14 35.70
CA ASP A 377 14.06 28.84 36.36
C ASP A 377 13.11 28.85 37.57
N ARG A 378 12.46 27.72 37.85
CA ARG A 378 12.10 27.29 39.22
C ARG A 378 11.72 25.81 39.27
N ASP A 379 12.44 25.08 40.11
CA ASP A 379 12.20 23.67 40.42
C ASP A 379 11.09 23.46 41.47
N ASP A 380 10.77 22.17 41.62
CA ASP A 380 10.16 21.47 42.76
C ASP A 380 8.63 21.53 43.04
N ASP A 381 8.11 20.30 43.11
CA ASP A 381 7.21 19.71 44.11
C ASP A 381 5.70 19.43 43.87
N VAL A 382 5.44 18.11 43.94
CA VAL A 382 4.28 17.39 44.52
C VAL A 382 2.93 17.29 43.77
N ASP A 383 2.69 16.05 43.34
CA ASP A 383 1.40 15.33 43.24
C ASP A 383 0.23 15.90 44.08
N THR A 384 -0.70 16.63 43.43
CA THR A 384 -2.12 16.60 43.85
C THR A 384 -3.08 16.96 42.70
N GLY A 385 -3.30 16.03 41.75
CA GLY A 385 -4.24 16.26 40.63
C GLY A 385 -5.25 15.14 40.37
N MET A 386 -4.82 13.88 40.41
CA MET A 386 -5.61 12.78 39.82
C MET A 386 -6.66 12.14 40.75
N ARG A 387 -6.82 12.66 41.97
CA ARG A 387 -7.54 11.98 43.07
C ARG A 387 -8.95 12.49 43.41
N GLU A 388 -9.40 13.60 42.81
CA GLU A 388 -10.75 14.14 43.05
C GLU A 388 -11.79 13.68 42.01
N ASN A 389 -11.44 13.58 40.73
CA ASN A 389 -12.39 13.19 39.68
C ASN A 389 -12.97 11.77 39.87
N LEU A 390 -12.21 10.84 40.46
CA LEU A 390 -12.69 9.48 40.76
C LEU A 390 -13.77 9.42 41.87
N LYS A 391 -13.98 10.49 42.66
CA LYS A 391 -14.95 10.49 43.77
C LYS A 391 -16.34 11.02 43.41
N ARG A 392 -16.56 11.50 42.19
CA ARG A 392 -17.88 11.96 41.72
C ARG A 392 -18.70 10.90 40.98
N ALA A 393 -18.08 9.85 40.45
CA ALA A 393 -18.78 8.82 39.66
C ALA A 393 -19.57 7.79 40.49
N SER A 394 -19.31 7.65 41.80
CA SER A 394 -19.83 6.57 42.65
C SER A 394 -21.07 6.90 43.48
N ARG A 395 -21.84 7.93 43.09
CA ARG A 395 -23.11 8.34 43.75
C ARG A 395 -24.21 8.63 42.73
N GLY A 396 -24.74 7.58 42.10
CA GLY A 396 -25.74 7.72 41.03
C GLY A 396 -26.68 6.54 40.80
N GLN A 397 -26.81 5.57 41.73
CA GLN A 397 -27.66 4.39 41.52
C GLN A 397 -28.32 3.87 42.81
N GLN A 398 -29.52 4.35 43.10
CA GLN A 398 -30.56 3.65 43.88
C GLN A 398 -31.93 4.05 43.34
N GLY A 399 -32.78 3.08 43.00
CA GLY A 399 -34.09 3.31 42.39
C GLY A 399 -34.49 2.16 41.47
N GLY A 400 -35.00 1.07 42.04
CA GLY A 400 -35.50 -0.07 41.28
C GLY A 400 -36.96 0.12 40.84
N GLY A 401 -37.32 -0.47 39.70
CA GLY A 401 -38.69 -0.53 39.21
C GLY A 401 -38.84 -1.68 38.21
N SER A 402 -39.68 -2.66 38.53
CA SER A 402 -39.96 -3.84 37.71
C SER A 402 -41.13 -3.60 36.75
N PHE A 403 -41.01 -4.03 35.50
CA PHE A 403 -42.16 -4.44 34.68
C PHE A 403 -41.79 -5.53 33.67
N GLU A 404 -42.77 -6.02 32.93
CA GLU A 404 -42.86 -7.39 32.43
C GLU A 404 -42.34 -7.61 31.00
N THR A 405 -42.30 -8.88 30.59
CA THR A 405 -41.85 -9.37 29.28
C THR A 405 -42.86 -9.13 28.16
N GLU A 406 -42.41 -8.67 26.99
CA GLU A 406 -42.94 -9.11 25.69
C GLU A 406 -41.92 -8.92 24.55
N ALA A 407 -42.26 -9.32 23.32
CA ALA A 407 -41.29 -9.66 22.27
C ALA A 407 -41.05 -8.57 21.18
N GLY A 408 -39.89 -8.61 20.51
CA GLY A 408 -39.65 -7.89 19.27
C GLY A 408 -38.20 -7.97 18.76
N LEU A 409 -38.00 -8.22 17.47
CA LEU A 409 -36.70 -8.05 16.79
C LEU A 409 -36.59 -6.63 16.20
N SER A 410 -35.55 -5.90 16.56
CA SER A 410 -34.99 -4.82 15.72
C SER A 410 -33.52 -4.55 16.07
N GLN A 411 -32.58 -5.00 15.25
CA GLN A 411 -31.18 -4.59 15.35
C GLN A 411 -30.95 -3.32 14.51
N THR A 412 -30.73 -2.19 15.19
CA THR A 412 -30.26 -0.93 14.58
C THR A 412 -29.32 -0.19 15.55
N PRO A 413 -28.01 -0.18 15.31
CA PRO A 413 -27.07 0.69 16.01
C PRO A 413 -26.83 1.96 15.18
N ALA A 414 -27.34 3.10 15.64
CA ALA A 414 -27.14 4.41 15.02
C ALA A 414 -27.25 5.55 16.07
N ASP A 415 -26.48 5.43 17.16
CA ASP A 415 -26.50 6.42 18.25
C ASP A 415 -25.82 7.72 17.82
N VAL A 416 -26.60 8.81 17.81
CA VAL A 416 -26.11 10.15 17.46
C VAL A 416 -25.62 10.86 18.72
N ILE A 417 -24.33 10.76 19.00
CA ILE A 417 -23.69 11.48 20.11
C ILE A 417 -23.54 12.97 19.73
N TYR A 418 -24.30 13.84 20.40
CA TYR A 418 -24.08 15.28 20.38
C TYR A 418 -23.09 15.66 21.49
N MET A 419 -22.00 16.35 21.15
CA MET A 419 -21.19 17.05 22.14
C MET A 419 -21.87 18.39 22.53
N PRO A 420 -21.74 18.85 23.79
CA PRO A 420 -22.31 20.12 24.22
C PRO A 420 -21.63 21.33 23.56
N GLU A 421 -22.35 22.44 23.46
CA GLU A 421 -21.91 23.65 22.78
C GLU A 421 -20.64 24.26 23.41
N CYS A 422 -19.65 24.57 22.57
CA CYS A 422 -18.47 25.30 23.00
C CYS A 422 -18.80 26.79 23.15
N GLN A 423 -18.67 27.34 24.36
CA GLN A 423 -19.14 28.70 24.68
C GLN A 423 -18.24 29.84 24.16
N CYS A 424 -17.17 29.55 23.41
CA CYS A 424 -16.43 30.56 22.66
C CYS A 424 -16.99 30.67 21.22
N GLY A 425 -17.63 31.80 20.90
CA GLY A 425 -18.36 32.04 19.65
C GLY A 425 -17.49 32.27 18.40
N ALA A 426 -16.49 31.41 18.16
CA ALA A 426 -15.49 31.56 17.09
C ALA A 426 -15.52 30.47 16.00
N CYS A 427 -16.35 29.43 16.13
CA CYS A 427 -16.31 28.26 15.23
C CYS A 427 -17.66 27.99 14.53
N THR A 428 -17.94 28.73 13.46
CA THR A 428 -19.18 28.60 12.65
C THR A 428 -19.01 27.65 11.45
N GLN A 429 -18.55 26.41 11.68
CA GLN A 429 -18.68 25.31 10.72
C GLN A 429 -19.24 24.04 11.38
N GLN A 430 -20.50 23.70 11.06
CA GLN A 430 -21.12 22.44 11.51
C GLN A 430 -20.70 21.27 10.61
N THR A 431 -19.51 20.74 10.83
CA THR A 431 -19.04 19.53 10.13
C THR A 431 -19.79 18.30 10.67
N ARG A 432 -20.88 17.93 10.00
CA ARG A 432 -21.62 16.68 10.27
C ARG A 432 -20.81 15.46 9.83
N ILE A 433 -19.93 14.98 10.70
CA ILE A 433 -19.31 13.65 10.57
C ILE A 433 -20.37 12.62 10.95
N VAL A 434 -20.97 11.95 9.95
CA VAL A 434 -21.84 10.79 10.18
C VAL A 434 -20.94 9.55 10.24
N THR A 435 -20.59 9.12 11.45
CA THR A 435 -19.80 7.90 11.67
C THR A 435 -20.63 6.65 11.41
N THR A 436 -20.84 6.30 10.14
CA THR A 436 -21.32 4.96 9.76
C THR A 436 -20.27 3.92 10.11
N ALA A 437 -20.68 2.79 10.70
CA ALA A 437 -19.79 1.66 10.92
C ALA A 437 -19.18 1.16 9.59
N PRO A 438 -17.93 0.66 9.60
CA PRO A 438 -17.25 0.22 8.39
C PRO A 438 -17.91 -1.03 7.80
N PHE A 439 -18.45 -0.94 6.59
CA PHE A 439 -18.92 -2.11 5.85
C PHE A 439 -17.74 -2.91 5.29
N SER A 440 -17.89 -4.24 5.21
CA SER A 440 -17.09 -5.09 4.31
C SER A 440 -17.79 -5.16 2.95
N LEU A 441 -17.12 -4.71 1.89
CA LEU A 441 -17.70 -4.52 0.55
C LEU A 441 -16.94 -5.34 -0.50
N LEU A 442 -17.67 -6.08 -1.35
CA LEU A 442 -17.08 -6.76 -2.51
C LEU A 442 -17.19 -5.89 -3.76
N ILE A 443 -16.07 -5.42 -4.32
CA ILE A 443 -16.05 -4.69 -5.60
C ILE A 443 -15.66 -5.63 -6.75
N LEU A 444 -16.60 -5.81 -7.68
CA LEU A 444 -16.38 -6.52 -8.94
C LEU A 444 -16.05 -5.51 -10.05
N GLY A 445 -15.06 -5.81 -10.89
CA GLY A 445 -14.64 -4.90 -11.97
C GLY A 445 -13.70 -3.76 -11.52
N ALA A 446 -13.06 -3.90 -10.35
CA ALA A 446 -12.19 -2.89 -9.72
C ALA A 446 -11.06 -2.34 -10.63
N THR A 447 -10.63 -3.07 -11.66
CA THR A 447 -9.57 -2.66 -12.60
C THR A 447 -10.03 -1.75 -13.75
N GLY A 448 -11.32 -1.48 -13.90
CA GLY A 448 -11.83 -0.49 -14.86
C GLY A 448 -11.76 0.94 -14.28
N GLU A 449 -11.79 1.97 -15.13
CA GLU A 449 -11.75 3.38 -14.67
C GLU A 449 -12.88 3.72 -13.67
N MET A 450 -14.05 3.08 -13.83
CA MET A 450 -15.17 3.15 -12.87
C MET A 450 -14.86 2.41 -11.56
N GLY A 451 -14.25 1.22 -11.67
CA GLY A 451 -13.81 0.40 -10.54
C GLY A 451 -12.82 1.14 -9.65
N ILE A 452 -11.74 1.65 -10.24
CA ILE A 452 -10.70 2.44 -9.57
C ILE A 452 -11.30 3.61 -8.79
N THR A 453 -12.18 4.39 -9.42
CA THR A 453 -12.84 5.55 -8.79
C THR A 453 -13.72 5.12 -7.61
N LEU A 454 -14.49 4.03 -7.75
CA LEU A 454 -15.34 3.52 -6.68
C LEU A 454 -14.52 2.92 -5.52
N THR A 455 -13.50 2.13 -5.82
CA THR A 455 -12.63 1.51 -4.81
C THR A 455 -11.93 2.57 -3.98
N ARG A 456 -11.32 3.59 -4.61
CA ARG A 456 -10.68 4.69 -3.86
C ARG A 456 -11.67 5.40 -2.94
N LYS A 457 -12.88 5.74 -3.43
CA LYS A 457 -13.92 6.38 -2.60
C LYS A 457 -14.48 5.48 -1.49
N ALA A 458 -14.50 4.16 -1.67
CA ALA A 458 -14.89 3.23 -0.62
C ALA A 458 -13.84 3.16 0.51
N LEU A 459 -12.55 3.23 0.14
CA LEU A 459 -11.43 3.29 1.07
C LEU A 459 -11.35 4.65 1.79
N GLU A 460 -11.55 5.77 1.07
CA GLU A 460 -11.72 7.13 1.63
C GLU A 460 -12.86 7.19 2.66
N ALA A 461 -13.94 6.41 2.47
CA ALA A 461 -15.06 6.28 3.40
C ALA A 461 -14.80 5.33 4.59
N GLY A 462 -13.57 4.81 4.73
CA GLY A 462 -13.17 3.93 5.83
C GLY A 462 -13.80 2.54 5.77
N HIS A 463 -14.25 2.06 4.61
CA HIS A 463 -14.81 0.72 4.44
C HIS A 463 -13.70 -0.31 4.19
N ILE A 464 -13.95 -1.57 4.56
CA ILE A 464 -13.10 -2.72 4.19
C ILE A 464 -13.54 -3.18 2.81
N VAL A 465 -12.61 -3.32 1.87
CA VAL A 465 -12.92 -3.52 0.45
C VAL A 465 -12.23 -4.76 -0.10
N THR A 466 -13.01 -5.81 -0.33
CA THR A 466 -12.56 -6.98 -1.10
C THR A 466 -12.68 -6.65 -2.59
N VAL A 467 -11.59 -6.76 -3.36
CA VAL A 467 -11.61 -6.57 -4.82
C VAL A 467 -11.40 -7.91 -5.54
N TYR A 468 -12.34 -8.29 -6.41
CA TYR A 468 -12.27 -9.53 -7.18
C TYR A 468 -11.76 -9.26 -8.60
N VAL A 469 -10.56 -9.75 -8.92
CA VAL A 469 -9.82 -9.35 -10.13
C VAL A 469 -9.09 -10.50 -10.82
N ARG A 470 -9.21 -10.60 -12.15
CA ARG A 470 -8.50 -11.61 -12.96
C ARG A 470 -6.97 -11.43 -12.95
N ASN A 471 -6.52 -10.17 -12.96
CA ASN A 471 -5.11 -9.82 -12.87
C ASN A 471 -4.92 -8.68 -11.84
N PRO A 472 -4.43 -9.00 -10.62
CA PRO A 472 -4.11 -8.00 -9.59
C PRO A 472 -3.17 -6.88 -10.06
N ALA A 473 -2.21 -7.16 -10.95
CA ALA A 473 -1.24 -6.17 -11.44
C ALA A 473 -1.83 -5.10 -12.39
N LYS A 474 -3.17 -5.04 -12.52
CA LYS A 474 -3.91 -3.94 -13.15
C LYS A 474 -4.61 -3.02 -12.14
N LEU A 475 -4.51 -3.29 -10.85
CA LEU A 475 -4.92 -2.33 -9.81
C LEU A 475 -3.83 -1.26 -9.66
N PRO A 476 -4.19 0.03 -9.57
CA PRO A 476 -3.27 1.08 -9.15
C PRO A 476 -2.63 0.78 -7.79
N GLU A 477 -1.37 1.18 -7.61
CA GLU A 477 -0.60 0.88 -6.41
C GLU A 477 -1.23 1.50 -5.14
N ASP A 478 -1.77 2.72 -5.25
CA ASP A 478 -2.49 3.42 -4.17
C ASP A 478 -3.75 2.68 -3.67
N ILE A 479 -4.31 1.82 -4.52
CA ILE A 479 -5.42 0.93 -4.17
C ILE A 479 -4.87 -0.40 -3.65
N ALA A 480 -3.86 -0.97 -4.31
CA ALA A 480 -3.32 -2.28 -3.96
C ALA A 480 -2.57 -2.33 -2.62
N SER A 481 -2.02 -1.20 -2.15
CA SER A 481 -1.28 -1.10 -0.88
C SER A 481 -2.11 -0.62 0.31
N HIS A 482 -3.42 -0.42 0.15
CA HIS A 482 -4.25 0.18 1.20
C HIS A 482 -4.63 -0.84 2.29
N GLU A 483 -4.41 -0.51 3.57
CA GLU A 483 -4.59 -1.43 4.72
C GLU A 483 -5.96 -2.12 4.74
N SER A 484 -7.03 -1.39 4.42
CA SER A 484 -8.41 -1.90 4.35
C SER A 484 -8.77 -2.71 3.09
N ILE A 485 -7.84 -3.06 2.21
CA ILE A 485 -8.12 -3.81 0.97
C ILE A 485 -7.82 -5.32 1.09
N ILE A 486 -8.64 -6.15 0.44
CA ILE A 486 -8.42 -7.59 0.30
C ILE A 486 -8.47 -7.95 -1.19
N VAL A 487 -7.33 -8.30 -1.79
CA VAL A 487 -7.25 -8.63 -3.22
C VAL A 487 -7.47 -10.13 -3.46
N VAL A 488 -8.63 -10.48 -4.02
CA VAL A 488 -8.94 -11.87 -4.41
C VAL A 488 -8.73 -12.03 -5.91
N LYS A 489 -7.84 -12.94 -6.30
CA LYS A 489 -7.62 -13.30 -7.70
C LYS A 489 -8.56 -14.41 -8.14
N GLY A 490 -9.31 -14.20 -9.21
CA GLY A 490 -10.16 -15.23 -9.82
C GLY A 490 -10.86 -14.78 -11.10
N GLU A 491 -11.56 -15.70 -11.76
CA GLU A 491 -12.38 -15.43 -12.95
C GLU A 491 -13.88 -15.53 -12.63
N LEU A 492 -14.73 -14.84 -13.38
CA LEU A 492 -16.19 -14.82 -13.13
C LEU A 492 -16.90 -16.17 -13.40
N THR A 493 -16.15 -17.19 -13.81
CA THR A 493 -16.58 -18.58 -13.99
C THR A 493 -16.12 -19.51 -12.86
N ASP A 494 -15.32 -19.00 -11.90
CA ASP A 494 -14.82 -19.75 -10.75
C ASP A 494 -15.80 -19.62 -9.58
N GLU A 495 -16.70 -20.61 -9.46
CA GLU A 495 -17.76 -20.65 -8.44
C GLU A 495 -17.18 -20.67 -7.01
N ASP A 496 -16.05 -21.33 -6.77
CA ASP A 496 -15.48 -21.48 -5.43
C ASP A 496 -14.70 -20.23 -4.98
N SER A 497 -13.92 -19.61 -5.86
CA SER A 497 -13.27 -18.33 -5.55
C SER A 497 -14.31 -17.20 -5.39
N LEU A 498 -15.40 -17.21 -6.15
CA LEU A 498 -16.52 -16.28 -5.94
C LEU A 498 -17.23 -16.53 -4.61
N ARG A 499 -17.53 -17.79 -4.26
CA ARG A 499 -18.13 -18.17 -2.97
C ARG A 499 -17.27 -17.70 -1.79
N HIS A 500 -15.95 -17.92 -1.85
CA HIS A 500 -15.01 -17.43 -0.84
C HIS A 500 -15.02 -15.89 -0.73
N ALA A 501 -15.01 -15.17 -1.85
CA ALA A 501 -15.01 -13.71 -1.87
C ALA A 501 -16.32 -13.07 -1.35
N ILE A 502 -17.47 -13.74 -1.53
CA ILE A 502 -18.78 -13.22 -1.13
C ILE A 502 -19.07 -13.49 0.36
N ARG A 503 -18.62 -14.63 0.91
CA ARG A 503 -19.05 -15.15 2.23
C ARG A 503 -18.89 -14.17 3.41
N HIS A 504 -17.89 -13.30 3.38
CA HIS A 504 -17.53 -12.39 4.48
C HIS A 504 -17.76 -10.91 4.14
N THR A 505 -18.79 -10.62 3.33
CA THR A 505 -19.11 -9.27 2.86
C THR A 505 -20.56 -8.89 3.18
N HIS A 506 -20.82 -7.59 3.36
CA HIS A 506 -22.13 -7.05 3.69
C HIS A 506 -22.90 -6.62 2.44
N ALA A 507 -22.19 -6.14 1.41
CA ALA A 507 -22.77 -5.75 0.13
C ALA A 507 -21.77 -5.93 -1.02
N ILE A 508 -22.30 -6.31 -2.19
CA ILE A 508 -21.55 -6.35 -3.45
C ILE A 508 -21.79 -5.05 -4.23
N LEU A 509 -20.72 -4.41 -4.70
CA LEU A 509 -20.76 -3.30 -5.66
C LEU A 509 -20.15 -3.76 -6.99
N SER A 510 -20.98 -3.98 -8.01
CA SER A 510 -20.52 -4.51 -9.29
C SER A 510 -20.39 -3.43 -10.36
N ASN A 511 -19.15 -3.13 -10.75
CA ASN A 511 -18.81 -2.28 -11.90
C ASN A 511 -18.46 -3.12 -13.14
N LEU A 512 -18.98 -4.35 -13.21
CA LEU A 512 -18.86 -5.20 -14.39
C LEU A 512 -19.75 -4.65 -15.53
N GLY A 513 -19.13 -4.42 -16.68
CA GLY A 513 -19.79 -4.00 -17.91
C GLY A 513 -18.93 -4.35 -19.13
N PRO A 514 -19.45 -4.17 -20.36
CA PRO A 514 -18.70 -4.43 -21.59
C PRO A 514 -17.40 -3.60 -21.64
N GLY A 515 -16.29 -4.25 -22.01
CA GLY A 515 -14.94 -3.70 -21.83
C GLY A 515 -14.64 -2.45 -22.67
N THR A 516 -14.03 -1.43 -22.05
CA THR A 516 -13.75 -0.11 -22.63
C THR A 516 -12.53 -0.04 -23.58
N THR A 517 -12.10 -1.18 -24.13
CA THR A 517 -11.14 -1.19 -25.23
C THR A 517 -11.72 -0.46 -26.45
N PRO A 518 -10.93 0.34 -27.20
CA PRO A 518 -11.43 1.11 -28.36
C PRO A 518 -11.65 0.23 -29.59
N SER A 519 -12.55 -0.74 -29.49
CA SER A 519 -12.94 -1.62 -30.57
C SER A 519 -13.88 -0.91 -31.55
N HIS A 520 -13.30 -0.21 -32.54
CA HIS A 520 -14.01 0.21 -33.76
C HIS A 520 -14.28 -0.97 -34.72
N PHE A 521 -14.11 -2.21 -34.25
CA PHE A 521 -14.42 -3.45 -34.95
C PHE A 521 -15.66 -4.12 -34.32
N PRO A 522 -16.69 -4.49 -35.11
CA PRO A 522 -17.78 -5.35 -34.66
C PRO A 522 -17.27 -6.70 -34.13
N GLY A 523 -17.92 -7.25 -33.11
CA GLY A 523 -17.60 -8.57 -32.54
C GLY A 523 -16.57 -8.60 -31.41
N ALA A 524 -16.12 -7.44 -30.90
CA ALA A 524 -15.19 -7.39 -29.77
C ALA A 524 -15.80 -7.77 -28.40
N HIS A 525 -17.13 -7.84 -28.30
CA HIS A 525 -17.83 -8.41 -27.15
C HIS A 525 -18.34 -9.82 -27.48
N PRO A 526 -18.14 -10.83 -26.62
CA PRO A 526 -18.68 -12.17 -26.88
C PRO A 526 -20.21 -12.16 -26.92
N SER A 527 -20.79 -12.68 -28.00
CA SER A 527 -22.24 -12.81 -28.19
C SER A 527 -22.93 -13.85 -27.29
N ASN A 528 -22.16 -14.55 -26.45
CA ASN A 528 -22.61 -15.65 -25.59
C ASN A 528 -23.02 -15.17 -24.17
N LEU A 529 -23.46 -13.91 -24.04
CA LEU A 529 -23.95 -13.27 -22.79
C LEU A 529 -23.08 -13.57 -21.54
N PRO A 530 -21.76 -13.29 -21.58
CA PRO A 530 -20.84 -13.62 -20.49
C PRO A 530 -21.16 -12.92 -19.16
N LEU A 531 -21.64 -11.68 -19.18
CA LEU A 531 -21.92 -10.92 -17.96
C LEU A 531 -23.22 -11.38 -17.31
N ALA A 532 -24.31 -11.54 -18.07
CA ALA A 532 -25.57 -12.07 -17.52
C ALA A 532 -25.39 -13.44 -16.83
N LYS A 533 -24.52 -14.31 -17.37
CA LYS A 533 -24.16 -15.59 -16.74
C LYS A 533 -23.37 -15.41 -15.44
N ALA A 534 -22.42 -14.49 -15.39
CA ALA A 534 -21.70 -14.16 -14.17
C ALA A 534 -22.66 -13.65 -13.07
N TYR A 535 -23.62 -12.78 -13.42
CA TYR A 535 -24.65 -12.33 -12.47
C TYR A 535 -25.57 -13.48 -12.01
N SER A 536 -25.97 -14.40 -12.88
CA SER A 536 -26.74 -15.59 -12.48
C SER A 536 -25.97 -16.44 -11.46
N LEU A 537 -24.67 -16.65 -11.67
CA LEU A 537 -23.80 -17.36 -10.72
C LEU A 537 -23.67 -16.63 -9.38
N ILE A 538 -23.42 -15.32 -9.39
CA ILE A 538 -23.33 -14.47 -8.19
C ILE A 538 -24.64 -14.50 -7.40
N LEU A 539 -25.79 -14.33 -8.08
CA LEU A 539 -27.11 -14.37 -7.44
C LEU A 539 -27.44 -15.76 -6.87
N ARG A 540 -27.01 -16.84 -7.52
CA ARG A 540 -27.12 -18.21 -6.98
C ARG A 540 -26.30 -18.37 -5.69
N ILE A 541 -25.04 -17.93 -5.68
CA ILE A 541 -24.18 -17.97 -4.48
C ILE A 541 -24.77 -17.10 -3.35
N MET A 542 -25.27 -15.90 -3.66
CA MET A 542 -25.94 -15.02 -2.68
C MET A 542 -27.21 -15.63 -2.05
N LYS A 543 -27.79 -16.69 -2.64
CA LYS A 543 -28.93 -17.43 -2.04
C LYS A 543 -28.52 -18.62 -1.17
N GLU A 544 -27.24 -18.98 -1.14
CA GLU A 544 -26.76 -20.04 -0.25
C GLU A 544 -27.02 -19.64 1.22
N PRO A 545 -27.41 -20.59 2.10
CA PRO A 545 -27.77 -20.29 3.49
C PRO A 545 -26.55 -19.87 4.33
N GLU A 546 -25.34 -20.19 3.87
CA GLU A 546 -24.07 -19.82 4.50
C GLU A 546 -23.56 -18.42 4.11
N VAL A 547 -24.31 -17.69 3.26
CA VAL A 547 -23.91 -16.37 2.74
C VAL A 547 -24.82 -15.29 3.31
N GLU A 548 -24.29 -14.47 4.22
CA GLU A 548 -25.02 -13.36 4.85
C GLU A 548 -25.22 -12.16 3.91
N CYS A 549 -24.39 -12.05 2.87
CA CYS A 549 -24.43 -10.96 1.89
C CYS A 549 -25.70 -10.97 1.02
N LYS A 550 -26.77 -10.28 1.47
CA LYS A 550 -28.03 -10.14 0.71
C LYS A 550 -28.17 -8.81 -0.06
N ARG A 551 -27.20 -7.89 0.00
CA ARG A 551 -27.23 -6.59 -0.71
C ARG A 551 -26.34 -6.61 -1.96
N ILE A 552 -26.85 -6.12 -3.09
CA ILE A 552 -26.05 -5.86 -4.30
C ILE A 552 -26.46 -4.55 -4.98
N ILE A 553 -25.48 -3.75 -5.36
CA ILE A 553 -25.65 -2.57 -6.20
C ILE A 553 -24.81 -2.81 -7.45
N LEU A 554 -25.42 -2.74 -8.64
CA LEU A 554 -24.72 -2.98 -9.90
C LEU A 554 -24.86 -1.82 -10.88
N LEU A 555 -23.76 -1.53 -11.57
CA LEU A 555 -23.74 -0.72 -12.78
C LEU A 555 -24.65 -1.37 -13.83
N GLY A 556 -25.42 -0.54 -14.52
CA GLY A 556 -26.08 -0.90 -15.77
C GLY A 556 -26.20 0.35 -16.65
N THR A 557 -26.67 0.18 -17.87
CA THR A 557 -26.90 1.28 -18.83
C THR A 557 -28.36 1.69 -18.91
N VAL A 558 -28.62 2.88 -19.43
CA VAL A 558 -29.98 3.31 -19.87
C VAL A 558 -30.59 2.43 -20.98
N SER A 559 -29.84 1.48 -21.54
CA SER A 559 -30.38 0.44 -22.43
C SER A 559 -31.27 -0.56 -21.70
N ILE A 560 -31.10 -0.74 -20.38
CA ILE A 560 -31.96 -1.60 -19.55
C ILE A 560 -33.30 -0.89 -19.36
N PRO A 561 -34.43 -1.39 -19.90
CA PRO A 561 -35.72 -0.73 -19.81
C PRO A 561 -36.31 -0.87 -18.41
N ASP A 562 -37.03 0.14 -17.90
CA ASP A 562 -37.83 0.03 -16.67
C ASP A 562 -39.29 0.47 -16.91
N PRO A 563 -40.31 -0.20 -16.33
CA PRO A 563 -41.71 0.18 -16.52
C PRO A 563 -42.08 1.61 -16.11
N ASN A 564 -41.26 2.26 -15.29
CA ASN A 564 -41.48 3.65 -14.84
C ASN A 564 -40.88 4.71 -15.77
N ASP A 565 -40.15 4.30 -16.81
CA ASP A 565 -39.50 5.20 -17.76
C ASP A 565 -40.50 5.92 -18.67
N LYS A 566 -40.23 7.20 -18.93
CA LYS A 566 -41.00 8.03 -19.87
C LYS A 566 -40.23 8.20 -21.18
N ARG A 567 -40.94 8.65 -22.23
CA ARG A 567 -40.33 8.95 -23.53
C ARG A 567 -39.43 10.18 -23.43
N ASP A 568 -38.14 9.95 -23.26
CA ASP A 568 -37.08 10.92 -23.52
C ASP A 568 -36.48 10.67 -24.91
N LEU A 569 -36.44 11.68 -25.77
CA LEU A 569 -35.97 11.52 -27.15
C LEU A 569 -34.44 11.38 -27.24
N ALA A 570 -33.70 12.07 -26.38
CA ALA A 570 -32.23 12.04 -26.41
C ALA A 570 -31.70 10.67 -25.92
N ILE A 571 -32.25 10.15 -24.83
CA ILE A 571 -31.94 8.80 -24.34
C ILE A 571 -32.42 7.73 -25.33
N TRP A 572 -33.59 7.89 -25.94
CA TRP A 572 -34.06 6.95 -26.96
C TRP A 572 -33.13 6.89 -28.18
N THR A 573 -32.70 8.05 -28.70
CA THR A 573 -31.75 8.13 -29.82
C THR A 573 -30.37 7.55 -29.45
N LEU A 574 -29.88 7.80 -28.23
CA LEU A 574 -28.64 7.21 -27.72
C LEU A 574 -28.73 5.67 -27.70
N VAL A 575 -29.82 5.11 -27.17
CA VAL A 575 -30.02 3.65 -27.12
C VAL A 575 -30.18 3.04 -28.52
N GLN A 576 -30.84 3.70 -29.47
CA GLN A 576 -30.87 3.23 -30.86
C GLN A 576 -29.48 3.25 -31.53
N GLY A 577 -28.67 4.27 -31.23
CA GLY A 577 -27.27 4.35 -31.69
C GLY A 577 -26.44 3.17 -31.19
N ILE A 578 -26.44 2.93 -29.87
CA ILE A 578 -25.72 1.81 -29.24
C ILE A 578 -26.20 0.47 -29.81
N LYS A 579 -27.52 0.28 -29.99
CA LYS A 579 -28.10 -0.94 -30.56
C LYS A 579 -27.65 -1.19 -32.02
N LEU A 580 -27.37 -0.14 -32.78
CA LEU A 580 -26.88 -0.24 -34.16
C LEU A 580 -25.36 -0.50 -34.23
N THR A 581 -24.56 0.08 -33.33
CA THR A 581 -23.08 -0.01 -33.38
C THR A 581 -22.48 -1.11 -32.51
N ALA A 582 -23.19 -1.57 -31.48
CA ALA A 582 -22.68 -2.47 -30.44
C ALA A 582 -23.76 -3.44 -29.92
N TYR A 583 -24.45 -4.13 -30.84
CA TYR A 583 -25.60 -4.97 -30.54
C TYR A 583 -25.34 -6.04 -29.45
N ASP A 584 -24.21 -6.74 -29.48
CA ASP A 584 -23.88 -7.79 -28.50
C ASP A 584 -23.70 -7.25 -27.08
N ALA A 585 -23.15 -6.05 -26.94
CA ALA A 585 -23.01 -5.36 -25.65
C ALA A 585 -24.37 -4.85 -25.14
N TYR A 586 -25.22 -4.31 -26.03
CA TYR A 586 -26.61 -3.98 -25.72
C TYR A 586 -27.41 -5.21 -25.27
N ALA A 587 -27.19 -6.37 -25.90
CA ALA A 587 -27.89 -7.61 -25.58
C ALA A 587 -27.50 -8.18 -24.21
N ASP A 588 -26.21 -8.18 -23.85
CA ASP A 588 -25.77 -8.62 -22.52
C ASP A 588 -26.24 -7.65 -21.42
N GLU A 589 -26.17 -6.33 -21.64
CA GLU A 589 -26.72 -5.31 -20.72
C GLU A 589 -28.21 -5.55 -20.40
N VAL A 590 -29.05 -5.76 -21.42
CA VAL A 590 -30.48 -6.09 -21.21
C VAL A 590 -30.64 -7.44 -20.50
N ALA A 591 -29.84 -8.45 -20.85
CA ALA A 591 -29.87 -9.76 -20.21
C ALA A 591 -29.42 -9.76 -18.75
N ILE A 592 -28.51 -8.86 -18.33
CA ILE A 592 -28.18 -8.59 -16.93
C ILE A 592 -29.43 -8.06 -16.22
N GLY A 593 -30.09 -7.05 -16.78
CA GLY A 593 -31.29 -6.46 -16.20
C GLY A 593 -32.46 -7.43 -16.04
N GLU A 594 -32.65 -8.32 -17.02
CA GLU A 594 -33.64 -9.41 -16.94
C GLU A 594 -33.24 -10.49 -15.94
N THR A 595 -31.97 -10.91 -15.93
CA THR A 595 -31.47 -11.93 -14.99
C THR A 595 -31.56 -11.46 -13.55
N VAL A 596 -31.15 -10.22 -13.25
CA VAL A 596 -31.27 -9.63 -11.89
C VAL A 596 -32.74 -9.55 -11.45
N ARG A 597 -33.67 -9.15 -12.33
CA ARG A 597 -35.10 -9.08 -11.99
C ARG A 597 -35.76 -10.47 -11.84
N ARG A 598 -35.30 -11.48 -12.58
CA ARG A 598 -35.80 -12.88 -12.54
C ARG A 598 -35.24 -13.67 -11.36
N GLU A 599 -33.95 -13.57 -11.12
CA GLU A 599 -33.21 -14.41 -10.17
C GLU A 599 -32.83 -13.67 -8.88
N GLY A 600 -32.98 -12.35 -8.81
CA GLY A 600 -32.72 -11.55 -7.59
C GLY A 600 -33.78 -11.65 -6.50
N ASP A 601 -34.74 -12.57 -6.57
CA ASP A 601 -35.70 -12.81 -5.48
C ASP A 601 -34.99 -13.20 -4.17
N GLY A 602 -35.39 -12.61 -3.04
CA GLY A 602 -34.69 -12.73 -1.76
C GLY A 602 -33.35 -11.97 -1.66
N ILE A 603 -33.00 -11.13 -2.66
CA ILE A 603 -31.78 -10.32 -2.68
C ILE A 603 -32.14 -8.83 -2.86
N GLU A 604 -31.54 -7.96 -2.06
CA GLU A 604 -31.72 -6.51 -2.10
C GLU A 604 -30.88 -5.88 -3.22
N TRP A 605 -31.28 -6.11 -4.48
CA TRP A 605 -30.59 -5.56 -5.64
C TRP A 605 -30.97 -4.10 -5.94
N THR A 606 -30.04 -3.35 -6.54
CA THR A 606 -30.28 -2.02 -7.14
C THR A 606 -29.50 -1.92 -8.46
N ILE A 607 -30.16 -1.54 -9.55
CA ILE A 607 -29.53 -1.36 -10.86
C ILE A 607 -29.32 0.13 -11.13
N VAL A 608 -28.08 0.60 -11.03
CA VAL A 608 -27.71 2.00 -11.20
C VAL A 608 -27.45 2.26 -12.69
N ARG A 609 -28.49 2.73 -13.40
CA ARG A 609 -28.45 2.97 -14.84
C ARG A 609 -27.74 4.29 -15.15
N VAL A 610 -26.60 4.21 -15.82
CA VAL A 610 -25.86 5.39 -16.30
C VAL A 610 -26.15 5.70 -17.77
N PRO A 611 -26.20 6.98 -18.16
CA PRO A 611 -26.16 7.41 -19.56
C PRO A 611 -24.68 7.53 -19.99
N LEU A 612 -24.25 8.66 -20.57
CA LEU A 612 -22.85 8.85 -20.96
C LEU A 612 -21.96 9.18 -19.74
N LEU A 613 -20.88 8.43 -19.58
CA LEU A 613 -19.89 8.62 -18.51
C LEU A 613 -18.88 9.73 -18.86
N THR A 614 -18.61 10.63 -17.91
CA THR A 614 -17.69 11.76 -18.05
C THR A 614 -16.58 11.70 -17.00
N ARG A 615 -15.39 12.22 -17.35
CA ARG A 615 -14.20 12.26 -16.47
C ARG A 615 -14.21 13.44 -15.47
N SER A 616 -15.35 14.10 -15.25
CA SER A 616 -15.45 15.19 -14.28
C SER A 616 -15.57 14.67 -12.85
N GLU A 617 -15.07 15.48 -11.90
CA GLU A 617 -15.01 15.13 -10.48
C GLU A 617 -16.30 15.44 -9.70
N ASN A 618 -17.32 16.01 -10.37
CA ASN A 618 -18.60 16.35 -9.76
C ASN A 618 -19.20 15.13 -9.01
N GLU A 619 -19.45 15.25 -7.71
CA GLU A 619 -20.07 14.18 -6.91
C GLU A 619 -21.59 14.35 -6.76
N ALA A 620 -22.12 15.51 -7.18
CA ALA A 620 -23.51 15.88 -6.97
C ALA A 620 -24.39 15.28 -8.07
N VAL A 621 -25.16 14.22 -7.75
CA VAL A 621 -26.07 13.55 -8.69
C VAL A 621 -27.56 13.74 -8.36
N VAL A 622 -28.39 13.52 -9.39
CA VAL A 622 -29.84 13.26 -9.29
C VAL A 622 -30.10 11.80 -9.68
N ALA A 623 -31.02 11.13 -8.97
CA ALA A 623 -31.51 9.80 -9.31
C ALA A 623 -33.03 9.86 -9.61
N GLY A 624 -33.47 9.10 -10.61
CA GLY A 624 -34.88 9.05 -11.05
C GLY A 624 -35.14 7.96 -12.08
N TYR A 625 -36.22 8.09 -12.85
CA TYR A 625 -36.50 7.25 -14.03
C TYR A 625 -36.35 8.08 -15.31
N VAL A 626 -36.13 7.44 -16.46
CA VAL A 626 -35.86 8.16 -17.73
C VAL A 626 -37.00 9.14 -18.03
N GLY A 627 -36.66 10.38 -18.41
CA GLY A 627 -37.64 11.45 -18.63
C GLY A 627 -38.24 12.07 -17.35
N ALA A 628 -37.63 11.86 -16.18
CA ALA A 628 -37.88 12.69 -15.00
C ALA A 628 -37.18 14.07 -15.13
N PRO A 629 -37.80 15.16 -14.63
CA PRO A 629 -37.20 16.49 -14.72
C PRO A 629 -35.89 16.56 -13.92
N LYS A 630 -34.89 17.26 -14.48
CA LYS A 630 -33.51 17.40 -13.97
C LYS A 630 -32.61 16.15 -14.09
N LEU A 631 -32.97 15.15 -14.89
CA LEU A 631 -32.00 14.16 -15.38
C LEU A 631 -31.36 14.65 -16.70
N GLY A 632 -30.03 14.71 -16.73
CA GLY A 632 -29.25 14.97 -17.94
C GLY A 632 -28.78 13.68 -18.63
N THR A 633 -28.18 13.82 -19.82
CA THR A 633 -27.60 12.72 -20.61
C THR A 633 -26.19 12.31 -20.17
N TYR A 634 -25.65 12.93 -19.11
CA TYR A 634 -24.27 12.71 -18.64
C TYR A 634 -24.22 12.44 -17.14
N VAL A 635 -23.29 11.59 -16.72
CA VAL A 635 -22.88 11.45 -15.32
C VAL A 635 -21.36 11.32 -15.18
N SER A 636 -20.84 11.98 -14.17
CA SER A 636 -19.47 11.89 -13.63
C SER A 636 -19.16 10.53 -13.00
N ARG A 637 -17.94 10.02 -13.16
CA ARG A 637 -17.50 8.77 -12.48
C ARG A 637 -17.51 8.91 -10.96
N SER A 638 -17.05 10.05 -10.44
CA SER A 638 -17.08 10.36 -9.01
C SER A 638 -18.51 10.41 -8.47
N GLY A 639 -19.44 11.05 -9.17
CA GLY A 639 -20.87 11.04 -8.84
C GLY A 639 -21.54 9.65 -8.85
N PHE A 640 -21.15 8.74 -9.75
CA PHE A 640 -21.59 7.33 -9.68
C PHE A 640 -21.07 6.65 -8.40
N ALA A 641 -19.78 6.81 -8.09
CA ALA A 641 -19.19 6.23 -6.89
C ALA A 641 -19.84 6.76 -5.60
N ALA A 642 -20.00 8.09 -5.49
CA ALA A 642 -20.69 8.74 -4.39
C ALA A 642 -22.16 8.30 -4.27
N PHE A 643 -22.85 8.07 -5.40
CA PHE A 643 -24.21 7.51 -5.38
C PHE A 643 -24.24 6.12 -4.75
N CYS A 644 -23.44 5.18 -5.28
CA CYS A 644 -23.39 3.79 -4.83
C CYS A 644 -23.08 3.68 -3.33
N LEU A 645 -22.09 4.44 -2.83
CA LEU A 645 -21.76 4.47 -1.41
C LEU A 645 -22.91 5.06 -0.58
N SER A 646 -23.54 6.15 -1.02
CA SER A 646 -24.68 6.72 -0.29
C SER A 646 -25.92 5.79 -0.25
N GLU A 647 -26.09 4.94 -1.25
CA GLU A 647 -27.23 4.02 -1.41
C GLU A 647 -27.03 2.68 -0.65
N LEU A 648 -25.83 2.44 -0.08
CA LEU A 648 -25.62 1.41 0.96
C LEU A 648 -26.43 1.75 2.21
N SER A 649 -26.35 2.99 2.70
CA SER A 649 -27.04 3.45 3.91
C SER A 649 -28.47 3.95 3.62
N ARG A 650 -28.69 4.68 2.52
CA ARG A 650 -30.01 5.29 2.22
C ARG A 650 -31.07 4.28 1.79
N ARG A 651 -30.67 3.22 1.08
CA ARG A 651 -31.53 2.08 0.69
C ARG A 651 -32.82 2.51 -0.03
N GLN A 652 -32.82 3.66 -0.70
CA GLN A 652 -33.99 4.27 -1.34
C GLN A 652 -34.39 3.52 -2.62
N TRP A 653 -33.43 2.87 -3.26
CA TRP A 653 -33.53 2.24 -4.57
C TRP A 653 -33.34 0.71 -4.52
N VAL A 654 -33.50 0.11 -3.34
CA VAL A 654 -33.67 -1.33 -3.17
C VAL A 654 -34.85 -1.82 -4.04
N LEU A 655 -34.61 -2.91 -4.78
CA LEU A 655 -35.50 -3.52 -5.78
C LEU A 655 -35.94 -2.58 -6.93
N LYS A 656 -35.10 -1.60 -7.29
CA LYS A 656 -35.38 -0.62 -8.36
C LYS A 656 -34.18 -0.40 -9.29
N ALA A 657 -34.47 0.16 -10.46
CA ALA A 657 -33.48 0.52 -11.48
C ALA A 657 -33.44 2.05 -11.76
N PRO A 658 -32.94 2.88 -10.83
CA PRO A 658 -32.79 4.31 -11.08
C PRO A 658 -31.83 4.60 -12.24
N MET A 659 -32.17 5.57 -13.07
CA MET A 659 -31.20 6.34 -13.86
C MET A 659 -30.56 7.41 -12.97
N ILE A 660 -29.24 7.60 -13.09
CA ILE A 660 -28.53 8.73 -12.46
C ILE A 660 -27.95 9.69 -13.50
N ALA A 661 -27.88 10.98 -13.13
CA ALA A 661 -27.24 12.04 -13.88
C ALA A 661 -26.52 13.02 -12.94
N SER A 662 -25.49 13.72 -13.42
CA SER A 662 -24.90 14.84 -12.66
C SER A 662 -25.89 16.02 -12.56
N LYS A 663 -25.80 16.76 -11.46
CA LYS A 663 -26.47 18.07 -11.25
C LYS A 663 -25.75 19.19 -11.99
#